data_AF-A0A8J1MML2-F1
#
_entry.id   AF-A0A8J1MML2-F1
#
_cell.length_a   1.000
_cell.length_b   1.000
_cell.length_c   1.000
_cell.angle_alpha   90.00
_cell.angle_beta   90.00
_cell.angle_gamma   90.00
#
_symmetry.space_group_name_H-M   'P 1'
#
loop_
_entity.id
_entity.type
_entity.pdbx_description
1 polymer ?
#
loop_
_entity_poly.entity_id
_entity_poly.type
_entity_poly.pdbx_seq_one_letter_code
_entity_poly.pdbx_strand_id
1 'polypeptide(L)'
;MYEWLPAFLQKQVSAYNGYNQHVDASLSHEFQAAVQFMATLLPAGIYTRNKTCHFHKVQGSDGGFWPAYRLCDSYWKRKNPNIKSAQDIDDLLLGMISQIAEKEDNVVVEDLRDYWYGTLKYTRMDYISWSIQQGRDFGLCSYNHARQYFGLPPIANWSIINRYLYQRNKKLFEDLANLYNNDPEKLELFPGVMLECDGDPGELLTAIITDQFQRLRDGDRFWFENLKNGLFTLEEIEKIKKTTFHDVILSVTSADRGDFQLDVFKWVNGDPCPQPEQISAQMLANCTPPTVTDYFADSITGYSILIAVICSFPLVSFLIAWMVARSRRRDFIKFQKRRALQSIRQSLPAEGIPAQEWQGPKEPICSVILQIDPQNVIKVLDSRCAIRRTITLQSQKNVIVIQSNNHGSKTLLIKIPKEYDLVLFFHNEEKCKEFINQLQENGIELHQYKKSEKHLMKDAVTKKQRGHILETFFRQSFAQVLHISRSDVTGSSSAKVKEALKCELSRTEFAESLGLKPQSMFVESMFSLADEDGNGYLSFREFLNILLIFMTGTPKEKSELMFKMYDIDGNGFLSKEEFFTMLKSFIEISNNCISKDQTEQVIEIMFRDSGFQNKEELTLEDFHYLLRDHDKELRFSQLRFKGMDPPEVFNQMCRRVSFVDKTDTRQTSSSEALLYTEAKKEKYPKGIIHQKLQEFRRFIENYRRHIICVVIFYGISIGLFVERAHHYAFESHHRGISEVTMPGIIVARGTAASISFMFSYILLTMCRNLITFLRETFLNQYIPFDAAVDFHRLVAKTAIVLTVLHSVGHAVNVYMFSITPLSTLSCLFPKIFVNDGSELPQRYYWWFFQTIPGLTGVLLLAVLALMYVFSSHHFRRNSFRGFWVTHHFYILLYILTILHGSFGLLQQPKFHVFLMAPALIFIGDSLISLSRKKTEINVIKAELLPSDVTCLRFQRPADFDYKSGQWVRIACLALGTNEYHPFTLTTAPHEDTLSLHIRAAGPWTTRLRELYSPQSVSDLGGYPEIYLDGPFGEGHQEWNKYEVSVLVGGGIGVTPFASILKDLVFKPSVNSKIACKKIYFIWVTRTQRQFEWFADIIREVEENDKCDLVSVHIYITQLAEKFDLRTTMLYICERHFQKVLNRSLFTGLRSITHFGRPQFEPFFISLQEVHPEVRKIGVFSCGPPGMTKNVEKACQMVNKENQAHFSHHFENF
;
A
#
# COMPACT_ATOMS: atom_id res chain seq x y z
N MET A 1 7.72 -75.77 -9.44
CA MET A 1 6.62 -76.47 -10.14
C MET A 1 6.56 -77.96 -9.83
N TYR A 2 7.65 -78.74 -9.97
CA TYR A 2 7.58 -80.21 -9.87
C TYR A 2 8.01 -80.81 -8.52
N GLU A 3 8.58 -80.01 -7.62
CA GLU A 3 9.05 -80.46 -6.31
C GLU A 3 8.24 -79.77 -5.19
N TRP A 4 8.46 -78.46 -4.98
CA TRP A 4 7.76 -77.68 -3.95
C TRP A 4 6.23 -77.71 -4.07
N LEU A 5 5.67 -77.55 -5.28
CA LEU A 5 4.22 -77.43 -5.45
C LEU A 5 3.48 -78.75 -5.16
N PRO A 6 3.94 -79.93 -5.64
CA PRO A 6 3.43 -81.22 -5.20
C PRO A 6 3.66 -81.49 -3.71
N ALA A 7 4.80 -81.06 -3.15
CA ALA A 7 5.06 -81.21 -1.73
C ALA A 7 4.03 -80.44 -0.88
N PHE A 8 3.73 -79.19 -1.27
CA PHE A 8 2.80 -78.29 -0.58
C PHE A 8 1.33 -78.64 -0.81
N LEU A 9 0.89 -78.86 -2.06
CA LEU A 9 -0.52 -79.15 -2.38
C LEU A 9 -0.91 -80.62 -2.23
N GLN A 10 0.07 -81.51 -1.99
CA GLN A 10 -0.12 -82.96 -2.00
C GLN A 10 -0.78 -83.51 -3.28
N LYS A 11 -0.62 -82.77 -4.39
CA LYS A 11 -1.25 -83.07 -5.68
C LYS A 11 -0.21 -83.06 -6.79
N GLN A 12 -0.27 -84.06 -7.67
CA GLN A 12 0.58 -84.11 -8.84
C GLN A 12 0.18 -83.06 -9.86
N VAL A 13 1.19 -82.43 -10.47
CA VAL A 13 1.01 -81.43 -11.53
C VAL A 13 0.71 -82.14 -12.87
N SER A 14 -0.13 -81.53 -13.70
CA SER A 14 -0.43 -82.05 -15.05
C SER A 14 0.83 -82.14 -15.92
N ALA A 15 0.87 -83.04 -16.91
CA ALA A 15 1.97 -83.07 -17.86
C ALA A 15 2.04 -81.78 -18.69
N TYR A 16 3.25 -81.35 -19.05
CA TYR A 16 3.45 -80.18 -19.91
C TYR A 16 3.16 -80.54 -21.38
N ASN A 17 2.19 -79.86 -21.99
CA ASN A 17 1.72 -80.11 -23.36
C ASN A 17 2.35 -79.17 -24.40
N GLY A 18 3.37 -78.40 -24.00
CA GLY A 18 4.01 -77.38 -24.84
C GLY A 18 3.45 -75.97 -24.60
N TYR A 19 4.20 -74.98 -25.08
CA TYR A 19 3.87 -73.57 -24.91
C TYR A 19 2.59 -73.22 -25.68
N ASN A 20 1.66 -72.55 -24.99
CA ASN A 20 0.42 -72.04 -25.54
C ASN A 20 0.36 -70.52 -25.43
N GLN A 21 0.55 -69.84 -26.57
CA GLN A 21 0.50 -68.37 -26.66
C GLN A 21 -0.88 -67.75 -26.33
N HIS A 22 -1.95 -68.55 -26.32
CA HIS A 22 -3.31 -68.08 -26.08
C HIS A 22 -3.72 -68.16 -24.60
N VAL A 23 -2.85 -68.68 -23.72
CA VAL A 23 -3.05 -68.69 -22.27
C VAL A 23 -2.56 -67.37 -21.67
N ASP A 24 -3.41 -66.70 -20.90
CA ASP A 24 -3.00 -65.55 -20.11
C ASP A 24 -2.32 -66.01 -18.81
N ALA A 25 -1.00 -65.87 -18.77
CA ALA A 25 -0.14 -66.21 -17.64
C ALA A 25 -0.12 -65.12 -16.54
N SER A 26 -0.86 -64.02 -16.69
CA SER A 26 -0.91 -62.95 -15.69
C SER A 26 -1.37 -63.46 -14.32
N LEU A 27 -0.81 -62.89 -13.25
CA LEU A 27 -1.20 -63.21 -11.89
C LEU A 27 -2.61 -62.70 -11.63
N SER A 28 -3.51 -63.58 -11.21
CA SER A 28 -4.86 -63.23 -10.76
C SER A 28 -4.83 -62.58 -9.38
N HIS A 29 -5.77 -61.67 -9.10
CA HIS A 29 -5.89 -61.05 -7.78
C HIS A 29 -6.26 -62.09 -6.71
N GLU A 30 -7.07 -63.08 -7.08
CA GLU A 30 -7.44 -64.22 -6.23
C GLU A 30 -6.20 -65.02 -5.84
N PHE A 31 -5.27 -65.26 -6.77
CA PHE A 31 -3.99 -65.90 -6.44
C PHE A 31 -3.14 -65.05 -5.52
N GLN A 32 -3.03 -63.73 -5.76
CA GLN A 32 -2.24 -62.85 -4.89
C GLN A 32 -2.76 -62.84 -3.45
N ALA A 33 -4.09 -62.89 -3.27
CA ALA A 33 -4.72 -63.00 -1.96
C ALA A 33 -4.59 -64.41 -1.36
N ALA A 34 -4.81 -65.46 -2.15
CA ALA A 34 -4.70 -66.84 -1.70
C ALA A 34 -3.27 -67.20 -1.27
N VAL A 35 -2.24 -66.68 -1.93
CA VAL A 35 -0.84 -66.91 -1.54
C VAL A 35 -0.50 -66.26 -0.19
N GLN A 36 -1.21 -65.22 0.25
CA GLN A 36 -1.01 -64.68 1.61
C GLN A 36 -1.34 -65.73 2.70
N PHE A 37 -2.07 -66.81 2.37
CA PHE A 37 -2.33 -67.95 3.26
C PHE A 37 -1.04 -68.61 3.75
N MET A 38 0.05 -68.56 2.96
CA MET A 38 1.36 -69.09 3.37
C MET A 38 1.84 -68.54 4.71
N ALA A 39 1.31 -67.40 5.17
CA ALA A 39 1.56 -66.87 6.50
C ALA A 39 1.15 -67.79 7.66
N THR A 40 0.19 -68.70 7.47
CA THR A 40 -0.20 -69.67 8.51
C THR A 40 0.90 -70.69 8.80
N LEU A 41 1.79 -70.95 7.84
CA LEU A 41 2.89 -71.90 7.96
C LEU A 41 4.12 -71.33 8.67
N LEU A 42 4.19 -70.00 8.82
CA LEU A 42 5.39 -69.35 9.32
C LEU A 42 5.52 -69.54 10.84
N PRO A 43 6.63 -70.11 11.32
CA PRO A 43 6.83 -70.33 12.75
C PRO A 43 7.18 -69.07 13.51
N ALA A 44 6.88 -69.11 14.81
CA ALA A 44 7.21 -68.08 15.80
C ALA A 44 8.73 -67.83 15.91
N GLY A 45 9.55 -68.82 15.56
CA GLY A 45 10.99 -68.65 15.44
C GLY A 45 11.66 -69.69 14.55
N ILE A 46 12.93 -69.44 14.21
CA ILE A 46 13.69 -70.24 13.24
C ILE A 46 14.97 -70.78 13.89
N TYR A 47 15.13 -72.09 13.89
CA TYR A 47 16.32 -72.75 14.41
C TYR A 47 17.56 -72.51 13.53
N THR A 48 18.73 -72.64 14.15
CA THR A 48 20.01 -72.75 13.45
C THR A 48 20.72 -73.99 13.91
N ARG A 49 21.29 -74.78 12.99
CA ARG A 49 22.11 -75.94 13.33
C ARG A 49 23.33 -76.03 12.44
N ASN A 50 24.38 -76.63 12.95
CA ASN A 50 25.51 -77.02 12.11
C ASN A 50 25.28 -78.39 11.44
N LYS A 51 26.25 -78.82 10.63
CA LYS A 51 26.23 -80.13 9.96
C LYS A 51 26.24 -81.34 10.89
N THR A 52 26.76 -81.21 12.11
CA THR A 52 26.79 -82.30 13.11
C THR A 52 25.47 -82.46 13.89
N CYS A 53 24.35 -81.95 13.34
CA CYS A 53 23.03 -81.90 13.98
C CYS A 53 22.98 -81.15 15.31
N HIS A 54 23.90 -80.22 15.59
CA HIS A 54 23.88 -79.43 16.83
C HIS A 54 23.15 -78.10 16.61
N PHE A 55 22.06 -77.89 17.35
CA PHE A 55 21.26 -76.66 17.32
C PHE A 55 21.86 -75.57 18.21
N HIS A 56 22.23 -74.44 17.60
CA HIS A 56 22.84 -73.31 18.30
C HIS A 56 21.79 -72.42 18.94
N LYS A 57 22.07 -71.93 20.16
CA LYS A 57 21.30 -70.84 20.76
C LYS A 57 21.70 -69.51 20.14
N VAL A 58 20.72 -68.66 19.88
CA VAL A 58 20.91 -67.34 19.27
C VAL A 58 20.76 -66.24 20.31
N GLN A 59 21.51 -65.15 20.14
CA GLN A 59 21.37 -63.97 20.97
C GLN A 59 20.14 -63.13 20.56
N GLY A 60 19.23 -62.91 21.50
CA GLY A 60 18.03 -62.08 21.34
C GLY A 60 18.32 -60.58 21.35
N SER A 61 17.29 -59.79 21.06
CA SER A 61 17.30 -58.31 21.14
C SER A 61 17.47 -57.80 22.58
N ASP A 62 17.03 -58.60 23.55
CA ASP A 62 17.16 -58.41 24.99
C ASP A 62 18.55 -58.77 25.55
N GLY A 63 19.44 -59.28 24.70
CA GLY A 63 20.78 -59.75 25.06
C GLY A 63 20.82 -61.16 25.65
N GLY A 64 19.67 -61.81 25.84
CA GLY A 64 19.56 -63.20 26.28
C GLY A 64 19.91 -64.21 25.17
N PHE A 65 20.10 -65.48 25.54
CA PHE A 65 20.33 -66.57 24.58
C PHE A 65 19.10 -67.47 24.49
N TRP A 66 18.51 -67.53 23.31
CA TRP A 66 17.26 -68.21 23.01
C TRP A 66 17.49 -69.41 22.08
N PRO A 67 16.61 -70.42 22.09
CA PRO A 67 16.77 -71.62 21.26
C PRO A 67 16.78 -71.36 19.74
N ALA A 68 16.21 -70.24 19.30
CA ALA A 68 16.00 -69.93 17.88
C ALA A 68 15.77 -68.43 17.65
N TYR A 69 15.88 -68.00 16.38
CA TYR A 69 15.61 -66.62 15.98
C TYR A 69 14.14 -66.29 16.12
N ARG A 70 13.83 -65.23 16.86
CA ARG A 70 12.47 -64.68 16.92
C ARG A 70 12.12 -63.95 15.62
N LEU A 71 11.00 -64.30 15.00
CA LEU A 71 10.62 -63.77 13.68
C LEU A 71 10.29 -62.26 13.74
N CYS A 72 9.47 -61.83 14.69
CA CYS A 72 9.05 -60.43 14.82
C CYS A 72 10.21 -59.44 15.04
N ASP A 73 11.29 -59.88 15.67
CA ASP A 73 12.49 -59.08 15.95
C ASP A 73 13.55 -59.15 14.84
N SER A 74 13.26 -59.92 13.78
CA SER A 74 14.17 -60.14 12.65
C SER A 74 13.74 -59.39 11.37
N TYR A 75 12.53 -58.83 11.30
CA TYR A 75 12.09 -58.00 10.17
C TYR A 75 13.03 -56.82 9.92
N TRP A 76 13.55 -56.72 8.70
CA TRP A 76 14.45 -55.64 8.24
C TRP A 76 15.67 -55.38 9.15
N LYS A 77 16.17 -56.43 9.83
CA LYS A 77 17.30 -56.33 10.74
C LYS A 77 18.62 -56.11 9.98
N ARG A 78 19.05 -54.84 9.91
CA ARG A 78 20.26 -54.40 9.19
C ARG A 78 21.57 -54.97 9.75
N LYS A 79 21.62 -55.25 11.05
CA LYS A 79 22.80 -55.83 11.73
C LYS A 79 22.32 -56.90 12.70
N ASN A 80 22.66 -58.16 12.42
CA ASN A 80 22.32 -59.29 13.28
C ASN A 80 23.59 -59.81 13.97
N PRO A 81 23.69 -59.82 15.32
CA PRO A 81 24.88 -60.32 16.01
C PRO A 81 25.16 -61.79 15.77
N ASN A 82 24.16 -62.54 15.32
CA ASN A 82 24.23 -63.98 15.07
C ASN A 82 24.48 -64.35 13.59
N ILE A 83 24.46 -63.38 12.67
CA ILE A 83 24.76 -63.61 11.25
C ILE A 83 25.91 -62.69 10.86
N LYS A 84 27.13 -63.22 10.83
CA LYS A 84 28.37 -62.47 10.52
C LYS A 84 29.10 -63.04 9.32
N SER A 85 28.92 -64.33 9.03
CA SER A 85 29.61 -65.09 8.01
C SER A 85 28.63 -65.91 7.17
N ALA A 86 29.10 -66.40 6.01
CA ALA A 86 28.31 -67.31 5.18
C ALA A 86 27.96 -68.62 5.93
N GLN A 87 28.84 -69.08 6.84
CA GLN A 87 28.56 -70.27 7.66
C GLN A 87 27.31 -70.09 8.53
N ASP A 88 27.08 -68.89 9.06
CA ASP A 88 25.88 -68.64 9.87
C ASP A 88 24.59 -68.72 9.03
N ILE A 89 24.69 -68.47 7.72
CA ILE A 89 23.59 -68.63 6.77
C ILE A 89 23.42 -70.11 6.42
N ASP A 90 24.50 -70.85 6.18
CA ASP A 90 24.47 -72.31 6.01
C ASP A 90 23.76 -72.95 7.23
N ASP A 91 24.15 -72.56 8.44
CA ASP A 91 23.59 -73.11 9.67
C ASP A 91 22.09 -72.75 9.85
N LEU A 92 21.69 -71.57 9.36
CA LEU A 92 20.29 -71.15 9.32
C LEU A 92 19.48 -71.96 8.29
N LEU A 93 20.03 -72.18 7.10
CA LEU A 93 19.40 -73.01 6.06
C LEU A 93 19.22 -74.45 6.57
N LEU A 94 20.28 -75.05 7.12
CA LEU A 94 20.22 -76.39 7.72
C LEU A 94 19.21 -76.46 8.87
N GLY A 95 19.09 -75.38 9.64
CA GLY A 95 18.08 -75.24 10.69
C GLY A 95 16.65 -75.29 10.13
N MET A 96 16.37 -74.53 9.07
CA MET A 96 15.06 -74.53 8.40
C MET A 96 14.72 -75.87 7.74
N ILE A 97 15.69 -76.57 7.16
CA ILE A 97 15.48 -77.89 6.55
C ILE A 97 15.04 -78.94 7.58
N SER A 98 15.57 -78.85 8.80
CA SER A 98 15.24 -79.77 9.90
C SER A 98 14.00 -79.36 10.70
N GLN A 99 13.59 -78.10 10.58
CA GLN A 99 12.48 -77.54 11.34
C GLN A 99 11.14 -77.79 10.64
N ILE A 100 10.14 -78.19 11.41
CA ILE A 100 8.76 -78.33 10.94
C ILE A 100 8.07 -76.97 11.03
N ALA A 101 7.38 -76.60 9.95
CA ALA A 101 6.56 -75.39 9.86
C ALA A 101 5.39 -75.40 10.86
N GLU A 102 4.67 -74.29 10.97
CA GLU A 102 3.38 -74.28 11.67
C GLU A 102 2.32 -75.03 10.87
N LYS A 103 1.20 -75.34 11.51
CA LYS A 103 0.11 -76.08 10.87
C LYS A 103 -0.63 -75.21 9.84
N GLU A 104 -1.04 -75.81 8.73
CA GLU A 104 -1.98 -75.26 7.75
C GLU A 104 -3.40 -75.15 8.33
N ASP A 105 -3.67 -74.15 9.15
CA ASP A 105 -4.99 -73.94 9.73
C ASP A 105 -5.39 -72.44 9.77
N ASN A 106 -6.38 -72.11 10.60
CA ASN A 106 -6.87 -70.74 10.74
C ASN A 106 -6.12 -69.92 11.81
N VAL A 107 -5.00 -70.43 12.34
CA VAL A 107 -4.20 -69.82 13.40
C VAL A 107 -2.91 -69.26 12.82
N VAL A 108 -2.67 -67.98 13.06
CA VAL A 108 -1.42 -67.31 12.65
C VAL A 108 -0.67 -66.84 13.90
N VAL A 109 0.65 -67.05 13.90
CA VAL A 109 1.53 -66.65 14.99
C VAL A 109 1.47 -65.15 15.26
N GLU A 110 1.67 -64.75 16.52
CA GLU A 110 1.62 -63.34 16.92
C GLU A 110 2.65 -62.48 16.19
N ASP A 111 3.77 -63.06 15.76
CA ASP A 111 4.81 -62.39 14.98
C ASP A 111 4.28 -61.74 13.69
N LEU A 112 3.23 -62.32 13.10
CA LEU A 112 2.57 -61.84 11.89
C LEU A 112 1.26 -61.14 12.21
N ARG A 113 0.43 -61.73 13.08
CA ARG A 113 -0.89 -61.18 13.42
C ARG A 113 -0.80 -59.88 14.21
N ASP A 114 0.18 -59.74 15.08
CA ASP A 114 0.27 -58.60 16.01
C ASP A 114 1.55 -57.76 15.79
N TYR A 115 2.63 -58.38 15.29
CA TYR A 115 3.95 -57.78 15.19
C TYR A 115 4.56 -57.74 13.77
N TRP A 116 3.74 -57.87 12.72
CA TRP A 116 4.21 -57.71 11.35
C TRP A 116 4.80 -56.32 11.14
N TYR A 117 5.76 -56.20 10.23
CA TYR A 117 6.39 -54.92 9.95
C TYR A 117 5.38 -53.88 9.46
N GLY A 118 5.24 -52.80 10.24
CA GLY A 118 4.36 -51.69 9.91
C GLY A 118 4.95 -50.79 8.82
N THR A 119 4.20 -50.57 7.75
CA THR A 119 4.62 -49.76 6.60
C THR A 119 4.26 -48.27 6.73
N LEU A 120 3.38 -47.88 7.65
CA LEU A 120 2.94 -46.49 7.79
C LEU A 120 2.63 -46.13 9.24
N LYS A 121 3.29 -45.07 9.76
CA LYS A 121 3.20 -44.50 11.12
C LYS A 121 3.48 -45.45 12.29
N TYR A 122 3.12 -46.71 12.23
CA TYR A 122 3.35 -47.70 13.25
C TYR A 122 4.50 -48.60 12.84
N THR A 123 5.34 -49.00 13.80
CA THR A 123 6.42 -49.98 13.55
C THR A 123 5.91 -51.40 13.41
N ARG A 124 4.70 -51.67 13.92
CA ARG A 124 4.03 -52.97 13.87
C ARG A 124 2.61 -52.85 13.35
N MET A 125 2.11 -53.88 12.69
CA MET A 125 0.73 -53.97 12.20
C MET A 125 0.26 -55.42 12.17
N ASP A 126 -1.02 -55.61 11.90
CA ASP A 126 -1.61 -56.93 11.70
C ASP A 126 -1.58 -57.31 10.22
N TYR A 127 -0.82 -58.36 9.91
CA TYR A 127 -0.70 -58.89 8.55
C TYR A 127 -2.03 -59.45 8.01
N ILE A 128 -2.83 -60.11 8.84
CA ILE A 128 -4.11 -60.72 8.44
C ILE A 128 -5.14 -59.63 8.16
N SER A 129 -5.27 -58.67 9.06
CA SER A 129 -6.13 -57.50 8.82
C SER A 129 -5.70 -56.74 7.56
N TRP A 130 -4.39 -56.63 7.31
CA TRP A 130 -3.86 -56.03 6.09
C TRP A 130 -4.17 -56.84 4.83
N SER A 131 -4.03 -58.16 4.85
CA SER A 131 -4.38 -59.03 3.71
C SER A 131 -5.87 -58.97 3.37
N ILE A 132 -6.75 -58.93 4.38
CA ILE A 132 -8.18 -58.70 4.19
C ILE A 132 -8.41 -57.33 3.54
N GLN A 133 -7.78 -56.27 4.07
CA GLN A 133 -7.94 -54.92 3.52
C GLN A 133 -7.39 -54.80 2.10
N GLN A 134 -6.30 -55.49 1.77
CA GLN A 134 -5.75 -55.59 0.43
C GLN A 134 -6.71 -56.33 -0.51
N GLY A 135 -7.34 -57.41 -0.03
CA GLY A 135 -8.37 -58.11 -0.81
C GLY A 135 -9.58 -57.23 -1.13
N ARG A 136 -9.99 -56.39 -0.18
CA ARG A 136 -11.04 -55.37 -0.39
C ARG A 136 -10.60 -54.29 -1.37
N ASP A 137 -9.35 -53.83 -1.30
CA ASP A 137 -8.77 -52.85 -2.22
C ASP A 137 -8.70 -53.37 -3.66
N PHE A 138 -8.33 -54.64 -3.84
CA PHE A 138 -8.38 -55.33 -5.14
C PHE A 138 -9.80 -55.59 -5.65
N GLY A 139 -10.83 -55.42 -4.80
CA GLY A 139 -12.21 -55.70 -5.13
C GLY A 139 -12.50 -57.20 -5.34
N LEU A 140 -11.87 -58.06 -4.55
CA LEU A 140 -12.06 -59.52 -4.64
C LEU A 140 -13.51 -59.92 -4.45
N CYS A 141 -13.92 -60.97 -5.16
CA CYS A 141 -15.25 -61.55 -5.00
C CYS A 141 -15.40 -62.29 -3.66
N SER A 142 -16.65 -62.54 -3.26
CA SER A 142 -16.93 -63.38 -2.09
C SER A 142 -16.39 -64.79 -2.29
N TYR A 143 -16.15 -65.48 -1.19
CA TYR A 143 -15.75 -66.88 -1.15
C TYR A 143 -16.66 -67.82 -1.97
N ASN A 144 -17.99 -67.71 -1.88
CA ASN A 144 -18.91 -68.58 -2.65
C ASN A 144 -18.84 -68.32 -4.16
N HIS A 145 -18.74 -67.06 -4.58
CA HIS A 145 -18.54 -66.72 -6.00
C HIS A 145 -17.20 -67.25 -6.54
N ALA A 146 -16.13 -67.18 -5.74
CA ALA A 146 -14.84 -67.77 -6.12
C ALA A 146 -14.93 -69.30 -6.25
N ARG A 147 -15.61 -69.98 -5.31
CA ARG A 147 -15.86 -71.43 -5.42
C ARG A 147 -16.57 -71.78 -6.72
N GLN A 148 -17.64 -71.08 -7.06
CA GLN A 148 -18.37 -71.30 -8.31
C GLN A 148 -17.50 -71.08 -9.55
N TYR A 149 -16.67 -70.03 -9.57
CA TYR A 149 -15.76 -69.74 -10.67
C TYR A 149 -14.76 -70.89 -10.92
N PHE A 150 -14.19 -71.47 -9.86
CA PHE A 150 -13.28 -72.61 -9.95
C PHE A 150 -13.99 -73.98 -10.05
N GLY A 151 -15.30 -74.01 -10.29
CA GLY A 151 -16.07 -75.24 -10.47
C GLY A 151 -16.34 -76.02 -9.18
N LEU A 152 -16.20 -75.38 -8.03
CA LEU A 152 -16.49 -75.93 -6.71
C LEU A 152 -17.92 -75.58 -6.28
N PRO A 153 -18.61 -76.46 -5.52
CA PRO A 153 -19.96 -76.18 -5.05
C PRO A 153 -19.97 -75.03 -4.02
N PRO A 154 -20.93 -74.08 -4.10
CA PRO A 154 -21.08 -73.03 -3.11
C PRO A 154 -21.52 -73.60 -1.76
N ILE A 155 -21.19 -72.90 -0.68
CA ILE A 155 -21.43 -73.39 0.67
C ILE A 155 -22.72 -72.77 1.22
N ALA A 156 -23.68 -73.62 1.62
CA ALA A 156 -25.00 -73.19 2.10
C ALA A 156 -25.02 -72.79 3.59
N ASN A 157 -24.12 -73.34 4.41
CA ASN A 157 -24.08 -73.12 5.86
C ASN A 157 -22.63 -73.09 6.36
N TRP A 158 -22.37 -72.30 7.40
CA TRP A 158 -21.03 -72.14 8.02
C TRP A 158 -20.38 -73.46 8.45
N SER A 159 -21.17 -74.45 8.88
CA SER A 159 -20.67 -75.76 9.31
C SER A 159 -20.10 -76.62 8.18
N ILE A 160 -20.40 -76.27 6.91
CA ILE A 160 -19.97 -77.04 5.74
C ILE A 160 -18.55 -76.62 5.31
N ILE A 161 -18.13 -75.37 5.61
CA ILE A 161 -16.80 -74.84 5.26
C ILE A 161 -15.70 -75.78 5.76
N ASN A 162 -15.77 -76.16 7.03
CA ASN A 162 -14.91 -77.17 7.61
C ASN A 162 -15.64 -77.88 8.75
N ARG A 163 -16.13 -79.10 8.48
CA ARG A 163 -16.96 -79.86 9.42
C ARG A 163 -16.20 -80.26 10.69
N TYR A 164 -14.92 -80.58 10.56
CA TYR A 164 -14.09 -81.00 11.68
C TYR A 164 -13.79 -79.81 12.60
N LEU A 165 -13.36 -78.68 12.03
CA LEU A 165 -13.13 -77.46 12.79
C LEU A 165 -14.42 -76.94 13.45
N TYR A 166 -15.56 -77.04 12.77
CA TYR A 166 -16.87 -76.67 13.32
C TYR A 166 -17.24 -77.49 14.56
N GLN A 167 -16.97 -78.79 14.55
CA GLN A 167 -17.20 -79.66 15.72
C GLN A 167 -16.25 -79.34 16.87
N ARG A 168 -14.98 -79.03 16.57
CA ARG A 168 -13.95 -78.73 17.58
C ARG A 168 -14.14 -77.35 18.22
N ASN A 169 -14.55 -76.34 17.43
CA ASN A 169 -14.67 -74.96 17.87
C ASN A 169 -15.92 -74.29 17.29
N LYS A 170 -17.09 -74.71 17.78
CA LYS A 170 -18.38 -74.17 17.34
C LYS A 170 -18.50 -72.65 17.56
N LYS A 171 -17.93 -72.16 18.65
CA LYS A 171 -17.96 -70.74 19.03
C LYS A 171 -17.32 -69.84 17.96
N LEU A 172 -16.20 -70.26 17.37
CA LEU A 172 -15.53 -69.53 16.27
C LEU A 172 -16.49 -69.25 15.10
N PHE A 173 -17.25 -70.26 14.68
CA PHE A 173 -18.19 -70.11 13.56
C PHE A 173 -19.46 -69.33 13.94
N GLU A 174 -19.91 -69.39 15.20
CA GLU A 174 -21.00 -68.54 15.70
C GLU A 174 -20.57 -67.06 15.71
N ASP A 175 -19.36 -66.76 16.20
CA ASP A 175 -18.79 -65.41 16.21
C ASP A 175 -18.56 -64.89 14.78
N LEU A 176 -18.04 -65.72 13.88
CA LEU A 176 -17.83 -65.38 12.47
C LEU A 176 -19.16 -65.14 11.74
N ALA A 177 -20.14 -66.02 11.93
CA ALA A 177 -21.47 -65.85 11.34
C ALA A 177 -22.08 -64.53 11.81
N ASN A 178 -21.96 -64.18 13.09
CA ASN A 178 -22.41 -62.89 13.62
C ASN A 178 -21.70 -61.70 12.95
N LEU A 179 -20.39 -61.77 12.70
CA LEU A 179 -19.64 -60.72 11.99
C LEU A 179 -20.16 -60.49 10.56
N TYR A 180 -20.60 -61.55 9.88
CA TYR A 180 -21.14 -61.51 8.52
C TYR A 180 -22.68 -61.46 8.46
N ASN A 181 -23.36 -61.08 9.55
CA ASN A 181 -24.83 -61.01 9.65
C ASN A 181 -25.55 -62.34 9.31
N ASN A 182 -24.94 -63.46 9.70
CA ASN A 182 -25.38 -64.83 9.44
C ASN A 182 -25.52 -65.20 7.96
N ASP A 183 -24.89 -64.43 7.05
CA ASP A 183 -24.99 -64.60 5.61
C ASP A 183 -23.67 -65.13 5.03
N PRO A 184 -23.58 -66.42 4.64
CA PRO A 184 -22.35 -67.00 4.10
C PRO A 184 -21.98 -66.46 2.71
N GLU A 185 -22.92 -65.83 1.97
CA GLU A 185 -22.61 -65.20 0.68
C GLU A 185 -21.74 -63.95 0.82
N LYS A 186 -21.73 -63.33 2.02
CA LYS A 186 -20.89 -62.16 2.31
C LYS A 186 -19.47 -62.54 2.74
N LEU A 187 -19.19 -63.81 2.99
CA LEU A 187 -17.88 -64.25 3.43
C LEU A 187 -16.84 -63.88 2.37
N GLU A 188 -15.83 -63.11 2.78
CA GLU A 188 -14.74 -62.70 1.91
C GLU A 188 -13.84 -63.90 1.55
N LEU A 189 -13.19 -63.84 0.38
CA LEU A 189 -12.35 -64.93 -0.14
C LEU A 189 -11.29 -65.37 0.87
N PHE A 190 -10.52 -64.43 1.43
CA PHE A 190 -9.35 -64.73 2.25
C PHE A 190 -9.71 -65.44 3.58
N PRO A 191 -10.66 -64.93 4.40
CA PRO A 191 -11.14 -65.68 5.57
C PRO A 191 -11.75 -67.04 5.22
N GLY A 192 -12.48 -67.14 4.11
CA GLY A 192 -13.06 -68.42 3.67
C GLY A 192 -11.99 -69.45 3.32
N VAL A 193 -10.95 -69.06 2.59
CA VAL A 193 -9.79 -69.90 2.29
C VAL A 193 -9.06 -70.37 3.56
N MET A 194 -8.85 -69.47 4.54
CA MET A 194 -8.19 -69.86 5.80
C MET A 194 -8.99 -70.91 6.60
N LEU A 195 -10.32 -70.87 6.52
CA LEU A 195 -11.19 -71.78 7.27
C LEU A 195 -11.32 -73.17 6.64
N GLU A 196 -11.10 -73.30 5.33
CA GLU A 196 -11.11 -74.60 4.64
C GLU A 196 -9.95 -75.52 5.08
N CYS A 197 -8.83 -74.95 5.51
CA CYS A 197 -7.60 -75.69 5.79
C CYS A 197 -7.63 -76.38 7.16
N ASP A 198 -7.12 -77.61 7.23
CA ASP A 198 -6.91 -78.36 8.48
C ASP A 198 -5.76 -79.38 8.33
N GLY A 199 -4.53 -78.86 8.24
CA GLY A 199 -3.32 -79.66 8.02
C GLY A 199 -3.03 -79.98 6.54
N ASP A 200 -3.99 -79.73 5.66
CA ASP A 200 -3.82 -79.74 4.20
C ASP A 200 -4.44 -78.47 3.59
N PRO A 201 -3.95 -77.99 2.43
CA PRO A 201 -4.56 -76.86 1.73
C PRO A 201 -6.02 -77.13 1.34
N GLY A 202 -6.90 -76.16 1.59
CA GLY A 202 -8.33 -76.24 1.24
C GLY A 202 -8.58 -76.45 -0.26
N GLU A 203 -9.78 -76.91 -0.61
CA GLU A 203 -10.19 -77.18 -2.00
C GLU A 203 -10.04 -75.94 -2.89
N LEU A 204 -10.49 -74.79 -2.42
CA LEU A 204 -10.47 -73.54 -3.17
C LEU A 204 -9.04 -73.01 -3.32
N LEU A 205 -8.25 -73.06 -2.25
CA LEU A 205 -6.84 -72.68 -2.28
C LEU A 205 -6.05 -73.53 -3.29
N THR A 206 -6.27 -74.84 -3.24
CA THR A 206 -5.65 -75.80 -4.15
C THR A 206 -6.04 -75.53 -5.60
N ALA A 207 -7.31 -75.23 -5.86
CA ALA A 207 -7.80 -74.87 -7.20
C ALA A 207 -7.15 -73.58 -7.74
N ILE A 208 -7.13 -72.51 -6.93
CA ILE A 208 -6.53 -71.22 -7.29
C ILE A 208 -5.04 -71.36 -7.61
N ILE A 209 -4.27 -72.00 -6.71
CA ILE A 209 -2.83 -72.16 -6.87
C ILE A 209 -2.54 -73.07 -8.08
N THR A 210 -3.25 -74.19 -8.23
CA THR A 210 -3.04 -75.11 -9.36
C THR A 210 -3.30 -74.43 -10.70
N ASP A 211 -4.43 -73.71 -10.83
CA ASP A 211 -4.77 -72.96 -12.04
C ASP A 211 -3.67 -71.95 -12.39
N GLN A 212 -3.29 -71.10 -11.43
CA GLN A 212 -2.32 -70.04 -11.68
C GLN A 212 -0.95 -70.60 -12.12
N PHE A 213 -0.45 -71.62 -11.42
CA PHE A 213 0.84 -72.23 -11.75
C PHE A 213 0.82 -72.96 -13.10
N GLN A 214 -0.31 -73.56 -13.49
CA GLN A 214 -0.47 -74.14 -14.83
C GLN A 214 -0.48 -73.06 -15.91
N ARG A 215 -1.22 -71.95 -15.70
CA ARG A 215 -1.22 -70.82 -16.65
C ARG A 215 0.16 -70.19 -16.79
N LEU A 216 0.89 -70.01 -15.68
CA LEU A 216 2.28 -69.53 -15.70
C LEU A 216 3.18 -70.43 -16.54
N ARG A 217 3.11 -71.75 -16.31
CA ARG A 217 3.91 -72.73 -17.06
C ARG A 217 3.56 -72.74 -18.55
N ASP A 218 2.28 -72.87 -18.87
CA ASP A 218 1.83 -73.12 -20.23
C ASP A 218 1.88 -71.84 -21.09
N GLY A 219 1.72 -70.66 -20.47
CA GLY A 219 1.81 -69.35 -21.13
C GLY A 219 3.22 -68.73 -21.13
N ASP A 220 4.22 -69.34 -20.50
CA ASP A 220 5.59 -68.83 -20.52
C ASP A 220 6.37 -69.36 -21.74
N ARG A 221 6.68 -68.45 -22.66
CA ARG A 221 7.52 -68.75 -23.83
C ARG A 221 8.93 -69.22 -23.43
N PHE A 222 9.45 -68.73 -22.30
CA PHE A 222 10.77 -69.08 -21.77
C PHE A 222 10.75 -70.26 -20.80
N TRP A 223 9.61 -70.96 -20.66
CA TRP A 223 9.55 -72.18 -19.88
C TRP A 223 10.64 -73.15 -20.33
N PHE A 224 11.40 -73.71 -19.38
CA PHE A 224 12.62 -74.46 -19.73
C PHE A 224 12.34 -75.72 -20.56
N GLU A 225 11.14 -76.31 -20.46
CA GLU A 225 10.73 -77.46 -21.29
C GLU A 225 10.27 -77.08 -22.70
N ASN A 226 10.14 -75.79 -23.00
CA ASN A 226 9.71 -75.33 -24.32
C ASN A 226 10.86 -75.40 -25.33
N LEU A 227 11.00 -76.54 -26.01
CA LEU A 227 12.01 -76.73 -27.07
C LEU A 227 11.98 -75.66 -28.18
N LYS A 228 10.83 -74.99 -28.41
CA LYS A 228 10.70 -73.97 -29.46
C LYS A 228 11.47 -72.68 -29.15
N ASN A 229 11.86 -72.44 -27.89
CA ASN A 229 12.64 -71.26 -27.51
C ASN A 229 14.16 -71.44 -27.72
N GLY A 230 14.63 -72.68 -27.92
CA GLY A 230 16.04 -72.99 -28.15
C GLY A 230 16.98 -72.76 -26.96
N LEU A 231 16.46 -72.60 -25.73
CA LEU A 231 17.28 -72.37 -24.54
C LEU A 231 18.08 -73.61 -24.12
N PHE A 232 17.46 -74.78 -24.21
CA PHE A 232 18.03 -76.05 -23.76
C PHE A 232 17.75 -77.16 -24.76
N THR A 233 18.70 -78.09 -24.88
CA THR A 233 18.53 -79.38 -25.55
C THR A 233 17.67 -80.32 -24.72
N LEU A 234 17.17 -81.40 -25.34
CA LEU A 234 16.41 -82.44 -24.63
C LEU A 234 17.20 -83.05 -23.45
N GLU A 235 18.49 -83.31 -23.63
CA GLU A 235 19.37 -83.85 -22.58
C GLU A 235 19.53 -82.88 -21.41
N GLU A 236 19.68 -81.58 -21.70
CA GLU A 236 19.76 -80.55 -20.67
C GLU A 236 18.43 -80.38 -19.92
N ILE A 237 17.29 -80.47 -20.61
CA ILE A 237 15.97 -80.46 -19.97
C ILE A 237 15.80 -81.64 -19.02
N GLU A 238 16.19 -82.85 -19.43
CA GLU A 238 16.15 -84.03 -18.55
C GLU A 238 17.07 -83.88 -17.34
N LYS A 239 18.25 -83.27 -17.52
CA LYS A 239 19.16 -82.95 -16.41
C LYS A 239 18.54 -81.94 -15.43
N ILE A 240 17.90 -80.88 -15.94
CA ILE A 240 17.20 -79.88 -15.11
C ILE A 240 16.03 -80.53 -14.37
N LYS A 241 15.23 -81.38 -15.02
CA LYS A 241 14.12 -82.12 -14.37
C LYS A 241 14.57 -83.03 -13.23
N LYS A 242 15.79 -83.57 -13.30
CA LYS A 242 16.39 -84.40 -12.24
C LYS A 242 17.02 -83.58 -11.11
N THR A 243 17.22 -82.27 -11.29
CA THR A 243 17.83 -81.41 -10.27
C THR A 243 16.79 -81.05 -9.22
N THR A 244 17.08 -81.35 -7.95
CA THR A 244 16.22 -81.08 -6.79
C THR A 244 16.74 -79.91 -5.95
N PHE A 245 15.93 -79.36 -5.05
CA PHE A 245 16.39 -78.30 -4.15
C PHE A 245 17.47 -78.82 -3.17
N HIS A 246 17.47 -80.12 -2.87
CA HIS A 246 18.56 -80.79 -2.15
C HIS A 246 19.90 -80.65 -2.88
N ASP A 247 19.95 -80.88 -4.20
CA ASP A 247 21.18 -80.74 -4.99
C ASP A 247 21.68 -79.29 -5.02
N VAL A 248 20.76 -78.33 -5.04
CA VAL A 248 21.08 -76.90 -4.97
C VAL A 248 21.73 -76.57 -3.63
N ILE A 249 21.13 -76.96 -2.51
CA ILE A 249 21.67 -76.69 -1.17
C ILE A 249 23.05 -77.33 -1.00
N LEU A 250 23.25 -78.57 -1.45
CA LEU A 250 24.57 -79.22 -1.43
C LEU A 250 25.62 -78.45 -2.24
N SER A 251 25.22 -77.84 -3.36
CA SER A 251 26.17 -77.11 -4.22
C SER A 251 26.61 -75.75 -3.67
N VAL A 252 25.79 -75.13 -2.81
CA VAL A 252 26.01 -73.76 -2.31
C VAL A 252 26.45 -73.70 -0.85
N THR A 253 26.27 -74.77 -0.08
CA THR A 253 26.63 -74.84 1.34
C THR A 253 27.84 -75.74 1.57
N SER A 254 28.39 -75.67 2.78
CA SER A 254 29.46 -76.56 3.27
C SER A 254 28.99 -77.97 3.69
N ALA A 255 27.74 -78.34 3.39
CA ALA A 255 27.12 -79.59 3.82
C ALA A 255 27.40 -80.77 2.88
N ASP A 256 27.46 -81.98 3.46
CA ASP A 256 27.64 -83.24 2.75
C ASP A 256 26.28 -83.94 2.51
N ARG A 257 26.23 -84.89 1.56
CA ARG A 257 24.99 -85.58 1.14
C ARG A 257 24.22 -86.29 2.28
N GLY A 258 24.89 -86.59 3.40
CA GLY A 258 24.27 -87.23 4.57
C GLY A 258 23.76 -86.27 5.64
N ASP A 259 24.00 -84.97 5.50
CA ASP A 259 23.75 -83.98 6.56
C ASP A 259 22.28 -83.51 6.64
N PHE A 260 21.48 -83.78 5.61
CA PHE A 260 20.05 -83.45 5.53
C PHE A 260 19.29 -84.40 4.57
N GLN A 261 17.97 -84.38 4.59
CA GLN A 261 17.10 -85.29 3.83
C GLN A 261 17.03 -84.98 2.33
N LEU A 262 16.72 -86.00 1.52
CA LEU A 262 16.63 -85.88 0.06
C LEU A 262 15.47 -84.97 -0.41
N ASP A 263 14.32 -85.02 0.24
CA ASP A 263 13.20 -84.08 0.01
C ASP A 263 13.23 -83.00 1.10
N VAL A 264 13.90 -81.90 0.82
CA VAL A 264 14.11 -80.81 1.79
C VAL A 264 12.83 -80.06 2.18
N PHE A 265 11.72 -80.28 1.48
CA PHE A 265 10.44 -79.65 1.82
C PHE A 265 9.60 -80.48 2.81
N LYS A 266 9.97 -81.73 3.08
CA LYS A 266 9.28 -82.61 4.02
C LYS A 266 10.29 -83.31 4.92
N TRP A 267 10.12 -83.16 6.22
CA TRP A 267 10.89 -83.92 7.19
C TRP A 267 10.04 -85.09 7.70
N VAL A 268 10.55 -86.32 7.61
CA VAL A 268 9.87 -87.54 8.07
C VAL A 268 10.70 -88.30 9.11
N ASN A 269 10.03 -89.13 9.90
CA ASN A 269 10.70 -89.96 10.90
C ASN A 269 11.72 -90.90 10.23
N GLY A 270 13.00 -90.68 10.54
CA GLY A 270 14.13 -91.40 9.94
C GLY A 270 15.11 -90.46 9.21
N ASP A 271 14.71 -89.22 8.96
CA ASP A 271 15.57 -88.19 8.37
C ASP A 271 16.61 -87.66 9.38
N PRO A 272 17.77 -87.18 8.90
CA PRO A 272 18.83 -86.65 9.75
C PRO A 272 18.41 -85.38 10.51
N CYS A 273 19.04 -85.19 11.67
CA CYS A 273 18.92 -84.00 12.51
C CYS A 273 17.46 -83.60 12.84
N PRO A 274 16.69 -84.40 13.61
CA PRO A 274 15.35 -84.00 14.05
C PRO A 274 15.39 -82.68 14.83
N GLN A 275 14.39 -81.82 14.61
CA GLN A 275 14.25 -80.62 15.45
C GLN A 275 14.12 -80.99 16.94
N PRO A 276 14.63 -80.17 17.87
CA PRO A 276 14.60 -80.50 19.31
C PRO A 276 13.17 -80.62 19.86
N GLU A 277 12.32 -79.64 19.53
CA GLU A 277 10.92 -79.57 19.92
C GLU A 277 10.20 -78.60 18.96
N GLN A 278 8.85 -78.65 18.91
CA GLN A 278 8.10 -77.68 18.10
C GLN A 278 8.19 -76.31 18.76
N ILE A 279 8.63 -75.32 17.99
CA ILE A 279 8.85 -73.99 18.52
C ILE A 279 7.53 -73.30 18.84
N SER A 280 7.50 -72.53 19.93
CA SER A 280 6.36 -71.68 20.27
C SER A 280 6.83 -70.32 20.77
N ALA A 281 5.97 -69.31 20.67
CA ALA A 281 6.28 -67.96 21.14
C ALA A 281 6.71 -67.90 22.61
N GLN A 282 6.20 -68.80 23.46
CA GLN A 282 6.51 -68.87 24.89
C GLN A 282 7.97 -69.28 25.18
N MET A 283 8.64 -69.89 24.21
CA MET A 283 10.03 -70.35 24.34
C MET A 283 11.06 -69.32 23.86
N LEU A 284 10.59 -68.18 23.35
CA LEU A 284 11.41 -67.17 22.68
C LEU A 284 11.31 -65.82 23.41
N ALA A 285 12.15 -64.88 22.99
CA ALA A 285 12.06 -63.50 23.45
C ALA A 285 10.69 -62.88 23.11
N ASN A 286 10.19 -62.03 24.00
CA ASN A 286 9.00 -61.22 23.73
C ASN A 286 9.27 -60.28 22.55
N CYS A 287 8.27 -60.12 21.68
CA CYS A 287 8.36 -59.19 20.57
C CYS A 287 8.50 -57.75 21.01
N THR A 288 9.27 -56.96 20.26
CA THR A 288 9.38 -55.52 20.50
C THR A 288 8.01 -54.84 20.36
N PRO A 289 7.53 -54.06 21.36
CA PRO A 289 6.21 -53.46 21.36
C PRO A 289 6.00 -52.46 20.20
N PRO A 290 4.75 -52.28 19.72
CA PRO A 290 4.43 -51.30 18.70
C PRO A 290 4.77 -49.88 19.17
N THR A 291 5.41 -49.11 18.29
CA THR A 291 5.71 -47.69 18.51
C THR A 291 5.18 -46.84 17.36
N VAL A 292 4.83 -45.60 17.66
CA VAL A 292 4.34 -44.62 16.67
C VAL A 292 5.49 -43.71 16.26
N THR A 293 5.72 -43.64 14.95
CA THR A 293 6.68 -42.74 14.32
C THR A 293 6.06 -41.35 14.18
N ASP A 294 6.51 -40.41 15.01
CA ASP A 294 6.22 -38.99 14.83
C ASP A 294 7.24 -38.36 13.88
N TYR A 295 6.81 -38.04 12.66
CA TYR A 295 7.64 -37.41 11.63
C TYR A 295 8.13 -36.01 12.01
N PHE A 296 7.43 -35.32 12.93
CA PHE A 296 7.74 -33.96 13.35
C PHE A 296 8.39 -33.86 14.74
N ALA A 297 8.72 -35.00 15.35
CA ALA A 297 9.46 -35.05 16.60
C ALA A 297 10.74 -34.20 16.48
N ASP A 298 11.03 -33.44 17.56
CA ASP A 298 12.15 -32.51 17.71
C ASP A 298 12.19 -31.32 16.72
N SER A 299 11.20 -31.17 15.85
CA SER A 299 11.15 -30.11 14.83
C SER A 299 10.27 -28.90 15.20
N ILE A 300 9.40 -29.03 16.20
CA ILE A 300 8.42 -28.00 16.60
C ILE A 300 9.10 -26.69 17.01
N THR A 301 10.10 -26.78 17.89
CA THR A 301 10.84 -25.61 18.41
C THR A 301 11.57 -24.89 17.30
N GLY A 302 12.28 -25.62 16.45
CA GLY A 302 13.04 -25.05 15.35
C GLY A 302 12.16 -24.42 14.27
N TYR A 303 11.01 -25.04 13.96
CA TYR A 303 10.02 -24.46 13.06
C TYR A 303 9.43 -23.17 13.63
N SER A 304 9.07 -23.15 14.91
CA SER A 304 8.52 -21.97 15.59
C SER A 304 9.51 -20.81 15.62
N ILE A 305 10.78 -21.07 15.93
CA ILE A 305 11.86 -20.07 15.89
C ILE A 305 12.02 -19.52 14.47
N LEU A 306 12.01 -20.39 13.46
CA LEU A 306 12.14 -19.96 12.06
C LEU A 306 11.01 -19.01 11.64
N ILE A 307 9.76 -19.35 11.95
CA ILE A 307 8.61 -18.49 11.65
C ILE A 307 8.72 -17.15 12.40
N ALA A 308 9.14 -17.17 13.67
CA ALA A 308 9.39 -15.94 14.44
C ALA A 308 10.50 -15.08 13.81
N VAL A 309 11.58 -15.68 13.32
CA VAL A 309 12.67 -14.97 12.60
C VAL A 309 12.15 -14.32 11.32
N ILE A 310 11.39 -15.04 10.50
CA ILE A 310 10.78 -14.49 9.27
C ILE A 310 9.85 -13.31 9.61
N CYS A 311 9.02 -13.45 10.65
CA CYS A 311 8.14 -12.37 11.13
C CYS A 311 8.92 -11.16 11.67
N SER A 312 10.17 -11.34 12.10
CA SER A 312 11.03 -10.28 12.60
C SER A 312 11.70 -9.43 11.51
N PHE A 313 11.74 -9.88 10.24
CA PHE A 313 12.34 -9.13 9.12
C PHE A 313 11.88 -7.67 9.00
N PRO A 314 10.58 -7.33 9.09
CA PRO A 314 10.14 -5.93 9.09
C PRO A 314 10.64 -5.16 10.32
N LEU A 315 10.73 -5.79 11.49
CA LEU A 315 11.24 -5.18 12.72
C LEU A 315 12.74 -4.89 12.59
N VAL A 316 13.52 -5.84 12.09
CA VAL A 316 14.96 -5.68 11.82
C VAL A 316 15.18 -4.58 10.79
N SER A 317 14.42 -4.59 9.69
CA SER A 317 14.46 -3.53 8.67
C SER A 317 14.11 -2.16 9.26
N PHE A 318 13.13 -2.09 10.15
CA PHE A 318 12.77 -0.88 10.88
C PHE A 318 13.90 -0.38 11.79
N LEU A 319 14.57 -1.28 12.53
CA LEU A 319 15.72 -0.93 13.36
C LEU A 319 16.87 -0.39 12.52
N ILE A 320 17.16 -1.01 11.37
CA ILE A 320 18.18 -0.53 10.41
C ILE A 320 17.78 0.86 9.89
N ALA A 321 16.55 1.03 9.43
CA ALA A 321 16.04 2.31 8.93
C ALA A 321 16.09 3.41 10.02
N TRP A 322 15.77 3.05 11.27
CA TRP A 322 15.85 3.94 12.42
C TRP A 322 17.30 4.31 12.76
N MET A 323 18.22 3.36 12.76
CA MET A 323 19.65 3.61 12.96
C MET A 323 20.22 4.52 11.87
N VAL A 324 19.89 4.27 10.59
CA VAL A 324 20.28 5.11 9.46
C VAL A 324 19.69 6.52 9.60
N ALA A 325 18.41 6.64 9.93
CA ALA A 325 17.76 7.94 10.14
C ALA A 325 18.38 8.68 11.32
N ARG A 326 18.72 8.00 12.42
CA ARG A 326 19.38 8.57 13.60
C ARG A 326 20.82 8.99 13.29
N SER A 327 21.56 8.20 12.51
CA SER A 327 22.91 8.55 12.05
C SER A 327 22.86 9.80 11.18
N ARG A 328 21.97 9.85 10.18
CA ARG A 328 21.79 11.02 9.32
C ARG A 328 21.33 12.24 10.08
N ARG A 329 20.43 12.09 11.06
CA ARG A 329 20.02 13.21 11.94
C ARG A 329 21.20 13.68 12.79
N ARG A 330 22.03 12.78 13.30
CA ARG A 330 23.27 13.13 14.01
C ARG A 330 24.29 13.80 13.10
N ASP A 331 24.46 13.33 11.87
CA ASP A 331 25.37 13.92 10.88
C ASP A 331 24.88 15.28 10.42
N PHE A 332 23.56 15.44 10.24
CA PHE A 332 22.93 16.73 9.95
C PHE A 332 23.09 17.70 11.12
N ILE A 333 22.88 17.24 12.37
CA ILE A 333 23.15 18.04 13.57
C ILE A 333 24.64 18.34 13.70
N LYS A 334 25.54 17.41 13.38
CA LYS A 334 27.00 17.62 13.38
C LYS A 334 27.42 18.57 12.26
N PHE A 335 26.78 18.52 11.10
CA PHE A 335 26.98 19.44 9.99
C PHE A 335 26.49 20.83 10.37
N GLN A 336 25.27 20.97 10.93
CA GLN A 336 24.79 22.22 11.53
C GLN A 336 25.71 22.71 12.64
N LYS A 337 26.22 21.83 13.51
CA LYS A 337 27.16 22.20 14.57
C LYS A 337 28.53 22.59 14.04
N ARG A 338 29.05 21.94 12.99
CA ARG A 338 30.31 22.31 12.32
C ARG A 338 30.15 23.62 11.56
N ARG A 339 29.01 23.83 10.89
CA ARG A 339 28.64 25.09 10.22
C ARG A 339 28.42 26.22 11.21
N ALA A 340 27.78 25.94 12.35
CA ALA A 340 27.68 26.86 13.47
C ALA A 340 29.06 27.14 14.08
N LEU A 341 29.95 26.14 14.23
CA LEU A 341 31.32 26.37 14.69
C LEU A 341 32.14 27.20 13.69
N GLN A 342 31.90 27.02 12.38
CA GLN A 342 32.55 27.77 11.30
C GLN A 342 32.02 29.19 11.20
N SER A 343 30.71 29.41 11.37
CA SER A 343 30.09 30.74 11.39
C SER A 343 30.44 31.49 12.68
N ILE A 344 30.45 30.81 13.84
CA ILE A 344 30.92 31.37 15.12
C ILE A 344 32.41 31.73 15.05
N ARG A 345 33.23 30.99 14.29
CA ARG A 345 34.65 31.34 14.06
C ARG A 345 34.86 32.52 13.11
N GLN A 346 33.86 32.89 12.30
CA GLN A 346 33.97 33.97 11.31
C GLN A 346 33.21 35.25 11.70
N SER A 347 32.44 35.26 12.79
CA SER A 347 31.84 36.49 13.32
C SER A 347 31.81 36.49 14.86
N LEU A 348 32.80 37.13 15.46
CA LEU A 348 32.70 37.78 16.78
C LEU A 348 32.85 39.29 16.52
N PRO A 349 32.18 40.20 17.28
CA PRO A 349 31.40 39.99 18.51
C PRO A 349 29.98 40.62 18.52
N ALA A 350 29.04 40.10 19.32
CA ALA A 350 27.93 40.87 19.91
C ALA A 350 27.26 40.06 21.05
N GLU A 351 26.89 40.73 22.13
CA GLU A 351 26.40 40.20 23.41
C GLU A 351 25.11 39.36 23.30
N GLY A 352 25.19 38.02 23.33
CA GLY A 352 23.99 37.17 23.36
C GLY A 352 24.23 35.71 23.75
N ILE A 353 23.23 35.06 24.34
CA ILE A 353 23.28 33.67 24.84
C ILE A 353 22.83 32.69 23.74
N PRO A 354 23.66 31.71 23.34
CA PRO A 354 23.28 30.72 22.34
C PRO A 354 22.28 29.69 22.90
N ALA A 355 21.20 29.44 22.17
CA ALA A 355 20.15 28.49 22.52
C ALA A 355 19.57 27.79 21.26
N GLN A 356 18.61 26.89 21.47
CA GLN A 356 17.91 26.18 20.41
C GLN A 356 16.39 26.30 20.60
N GLU A 357 15.69 26.89 19.63
CA GLU A 357 14.24 27.12 19.67
C GLU A 357 13.45 25.91 19.16
N TRP A 358 12.44 25.49 19.93
CA TRP A 358 11.47 24.48 19.54
C TRP A 358 10.18 25.11 19.01
N GLN A 359 9.78 24.71 17.79
CA GLN A 359 8.62 25.31 17.10
C GLN A 359 7.41 24.39 17.01
N GLY A 360 7.57 23.13 17.41
CA GLY A 360 6.51 22.13 17.41
C GLY A 360 7.04 20.71 17.23
N PRO A 361 6.20 19.69 17.44
CA PRO A 361 6.64 18.29 17.42
C PRO A 361 7.01 17.78 16.01
N LYS A 362 6.57 18.47 14.95
CA LYS A 362 6.82 18.11 13.54
C LYS A 362 7.83 19.02 12.85
N GLU A 363 8.22 20.12 13.49
CA GLU A 363 9.15 21.11 12.96
C GLU A 363 10.58 20.82 13.46
N PRO A 364 11.62 21.12 12.67
CA PRO A 364 13.00 21.02 13.13
C PRO A 364 13.29 22.05 14.24
N ILE A 365 14.23 21.71 15.12
CA ILE A 365 14.73 22.63 16.16
C ILE A 365 15.70 23.62 15.48
N CYS A 366 15.55 24.91 15.77
CA CYS A 366 16.36 25.97 15.17
C CYS A 366 17.43 26.46 16.14
N SER A 367 18.67 26.67 15.71
CA SER A 367 19.69 27.34 16.54
C SER A 367 19.43 28.84 16.55
N VAL A 368 19.48 29.48 17.72
CA VAL A 368 19.18 30.91 17.90
C VAL A 368 20.16 31.53 18.91
N ILE A 369 20.33 32.85 18.82
CA ILE A 369 21.08 33.67 19.78
C ILE A 369 20.07 34.57 20.48
N LEU A 370 20.09 34.58 21.81
CA LEU A 370 19.17 35.37 22.63
C LEU A 370 19.87 36.63 23.10
N GLN A 371 19.31 37.79 22.79
CA GLN A 371 19.78 39.08 23.29
C GLN A 371 18.64 39.77 24.02
N ILE A 372 18.93 40.34 25.19
CA ILE A 372 17.98 41.14 25.96
C ILE A 372 18.40 42.60 25.81
N ASP A 373 17.49 43.41 25.28
CA ASP A 373 17.67 44.86 25.14
C ASP A 373 17.39 45.53 26.51
N PRO A 374 18.12 46.61 26.92
CA PRO A 374 17.82 47.41 28.13
C PRO A 374 16.37 47.92 28.24
N GLN A 375 15.61 47.89 27.15
CA GLN A 375 14.16 48.18 27.13
C GLN A 375 13.27 46.96 27.50
N ASN A 376 13.80 45.89 28.10
CA ASN A 376 13.08 44.65 28.43
C ASN A 376 12.48 43.95 27.20
N VAL A 377 13.27 43.86 26.13
CA VAL A 377 12.88 43.20 24.88
C VAL A 377 13.78 41.98 24.63
N ILE A 378 13.19 40.79 24.51
CA ILE A 378 13.90 39.57 24.12
C ILE A 378 13.98 39.53 22.58
N LYS A 379 15.18 39.69 22.04
CA LYS A 379 15.48 39.47 20.62
C LYS A 379 15.98 38.03 20.44
N VAL A 380 15.21 37.25 19.69
CA VAL A 380 15.61 35.92 19.21
C VAL A 380 16.24 36.12 17.84
N LEU A 381 17.55 36.04 17.80
CA LEU A 381 18.38 36.22 16.62
C LEU A 381 18.72 34.87 16.00
N ASP A 382 18.91 34.84 14.69
CA ASP A 382 19.46 33.68 13.98
C ASP A 382 21.00 33.64 14.11
N SER A 383 21.65 32.58 13.60
CA SER A 383 23.11 32.39 13.64
C SER A 383 23.94 33.46 12.91
N ARG A 384 23.30 34.41 12.22
CA ARG A 384 23.91 35.58 11.56
C ARG A 384 23.51 36.92 12.19
N CYS A 385 22.99 36.89 13.43
CA CYS A 385 22.49 38.07 14.15
C CYS A 385 21.31 38.79 13.47
N ALA A 386 20.59 38.12 12.58
CA ALA A 386 19.35 38.64 12.01
C ALA A 386 18.18 38.41 12.98
N ILE A 387 17.34 39.43 13.19
CA ILE A 387 16.18 39.36 14.09
C ILE A 387 15.14 38.41 13.50
N ARG A 388 14.86 37.31 14.20
CA ARG A 388 13.85 36.32 13.84
C ARG A 388 12.52 36.60 14.55
N ARG A 389 12.61 36.95 15.83
CA ARG A 389 11.46 37.29 16.67
C ARG A 389 11.88 38.31 17.72
N THR A 390 11.01 39.26 17.99
CA THR A 390 11.19 40.27 19.03
C THR A 390 10.01 40.15 19.99
N ILE A 391 10.27 40.01 21.29
CA ILE A 391 9.24 39.86 22.31
C ILE A 391 9.42 40.99 23.32
N THR A 392 8.46 41.90 23.38
CA THR A 392 8.47 43.04 24.30
C THR A 392 7.81 42.64 25.63
N LEU A 393 8.52 42.80 26.75
CA LEU A 393 8.03 42.46 28.09
C LEU A 393 7.60 43.68 28.93
N GLN A 394 7.66 44.90 28.35
CA GLN A 394 7.48 46.19 29.02
C GLN A 394 6.18 46.37 29.81
N SER A 395 5.09 45.69 29.44
CA SER A 395 3.78 45.85 30.08
C SER A 395 3.47 44.79 31.15
N GLN A 396 4.38 43.83 31.41
CA GLN A 396 4.08 42.66 32.23
C GLN A 396 4.91 42.63 33.51
N LYS A 397 4.24 42.87 34.66
CA LYS A 397 4.87 42.68 35.97
C LYS A 397 5.22 41.22 36.26
N ASN A 398 4.47 40.26 35.68
CA ASN A 398 4.59 38.83 35.99
C ASN A 398 4.78 37.97 34.73
N VAL A 399 6.00 37.45 34.50
CA VAL A 399 6.27 36.51 33.39
C VAL A 399 6.36 35.08 33.93
N ILE A 400 5.54 34.16 33.37
CA ILE A 400 5.55 32.75 33.77
C ILE A 400 6.65 32.02 33.00
N VAL A 401 7.59 31.46 33.76
CA VAL A 401 8.71 30.69 33.22
C VAL A 401 8.62 29.26 33.75
N ILE A 402 8.64 28.29 32.86
CA ILE A 402 8.59 26.86 33.20
C ILE A 402 9.92 26.24 32.83
N GLN A 403 10.70 25.81 33.82
CA GLN A 403 11.95 25.11 33.61
C GLN A 403 11.72 23.59 33.66
N SER A 404 12.44 22.85 32.81
CA SER A 404 12.48 21.39 32.92
C SER A 404 13.10 20.96 34.26
N ASN A 405 12.56 19.92 34.91
CA ASN A 405 13.15 19.30 36.10
C ASN A 405 13.90 17.99 35.82
N ASN A 406 14.01 17.60 34.55
CA ASN A 406 14.70 16.42 34.06
C ASN A 406 15.70 16.80 32.94
N HIS A 407 16.51 15.84 32.47
CA HIS A 407 17.55 16.06 31.45
C HIS A 407 18.55 17.20 31.74
N GLY A 408 18.83 17.46 33.02
CA GLY A 408 19.77 18.49 33.46
C GLY A 408 19.22 19.92 33.40
N SER A 409 17.90 20.09 33.49
CA SER A 409 17.21 21.38 33.60
C SER A 409 17.53 22.40 32.48
N LYS A 410 17.79 21.87 31.28
CA LYS A 410 18.29 22.63 30.12
C LYS A 410 17.20 23.25 29.25
N THR A 411 15.94 22.90 29.51
CA THR A 411 14.81 23.35 28.70
C THR A 411 14.03 24.40 29.46
N LEU A 412 13.73 25.50 28.77
CA LEU A 412 13.01 26.64 29.31
C LEU A 412 11.81 26.95 28.43
N LEU A 413 10.64 27.10 29.03
CA LEU A 413 9.43 27.60 28.38
C LEU A 413 9.10 28.95 28.99
N ILE A 414 8.98 29.96 28.14
CA ILE A 414 8.49 31.29 28.53
C ILE A 414 7.08 31.40 27.97
N LYS A 415 6.11 31.53 28.88
CA LYS A 415 4.71 31.73 28.51
C LYS A 415 4.50 33.16 28.08
N ILE A 416 4.00 33.34 26.86
CA ILE A 416 3.76 34.66 26.28
C ILE A 416 2.25 34.87 26.20
N PRO A 417 1.64 35.76 27.01
CA PRO A 417 0.18 35.81 27.15
C PRO A 417 -0.60 36.12 25.87
N LYS A 418 -0.01 36.90 24.97
CA LYS A 418 -0.66 37.40 23.74
C LYS A 418 -0.15 36.74 22.44
N GLU A 419 0.93 35.96 22.50
CA GLU A 419 1.54 35.32 21.31
C GLU A 419 1.75 33.81 21.54
N TYR A 420 2.37 33.11 20.57
CA TYR A 420 2.80 31.73 20.78
C TYR A 420 4.02 31.65 21.72
N ASP A 421 4.10 30.59 22.50
CA ASP A 421 5.12 30.48 23.56
C ASP A 421 6.54 30.29 23.00
N LEU A 422 7.55 30.72 23.76
CA LEU A 422 8.96 30.52 23.42
C LEU A 422 9.53 29.34 24.20
N VAL A 423 9.92 28.28 23.49
CA VAL A 423 10.54 27.08 24.08
C VAL A 423 12.00 26.99 23.62
N LEU A 424 12.91 26.98 24.58
CA LEU A 424 14.36 27.06 24.38
C LEU A 424 15.06 25.85 25.00
N PHE A 425 16.02 25.32 24.27
CA PHE A 425 16.96 24.29 24.72
C PHE A 425 18.37 24.90 24.82
N PHE A 426 18.96 24.84 26.01
CA PHE A 426 20.31 25.33 26.28
C PHE A 426 21.33 24.17 26.26
N HIS A 427 22.61 24.49 26.04
CA HIS A 427 23.68 23.47 26.02
C HIS A 427 23.94 22.86 27.40
N ASN A 428 23.94 23.69 28.43
CA ASN A 428 24.13 23.35 29.84
C ASN A 428 23.12 24.09 30.72
N GLU A 429 22.95 23.60 31.95
CA GLU A 429 22.07 24.21 32.95
C GLU A 429 22.52 25.63 33.31
N GLU A 430 23.84 25.86 33.31
CA GLU A 430 24.45 27.16 33.61
C GLU A 430 24.00 28.26 32.64
N LYS A 431 24.02 28.02 31.32
CA LYS A 431 23.54 29.01 30.34
C LYS A 431 22.03 29.27 30.46
N CYS A 432 21.25 28.26 30.84
CA CYS A 432 19.83 28.45 31.14
C CYS A 432 19.63 29.32 32.38
N LYS A 433 20.40 29.10 33.45
CA LYS A 433 20.38 29.94 34.65
C LYS A 433 20.89 31.35 34.39
N GLU A 434 21.95 31.50 33.60
CA GLU A 434 22.48 32.77 33.16
C GLU A 434 21.42 33.60 32.43
N PHE A 435 20.66 32.99 31.52
CA PHE A 435 19.56 33.66 30.84
C PHE A 435 18.39 34.03 31.78
N ILE A 436 18.04 33.15 32.72
CA ILE A 436 17.02 33.44 33.75
C ILE A 436 17.47 34.60 34.65
N ASN A 437 18.73 34.61 35.07
CA ASN A 437 19.31 35.66 35.90
C ASN A 437 19.34 36.99 35.15
N GLN A 438 19.74 37.00 33.87
CA GLN A 438 19.68 38.22 33.03
C GLN A 438 18.26 38.78 32.89
N LEU A 439 17.22 37.92 32.87
CA LEU A 439 15.83 38.39 32.89
C LEU A 439 15.45 39.01 34.24
N GLN A 440 15.94 38.46 35.36
CA GLN A 440 15.69 38.99 36.71
C GLN A 440 16.46 40.30 36.98
N GLU A 441 17.72 40.40 36.53
CA GLU A 441 18.58 41.58 36.67
C GLU A 441 18.02 42.80 35.94
N ASN A 442 17.28 42.59 34.85
CA ASN A 442 16.57 43.63 34.10
C ASN A 442 15.20 44.03 34.73
N GLY A 443 14.92 43.62 35.97
CA GLY A 443 13.77 44.09 36.76
C GLY A 443 12.43 43.39 36.46
N ILE A 444 12.45 42.18 35.89
CA ILE A 444 11.23 41.41 35.55
C ILE A 444 10.91 40.40 36.68
N GLU A 445 9.69 40.42 37.23
CA GLU A 445 9.25 39.43 38.22
C GLU A 445 8.90 38.10 37.53
N LEU A 446 9.68 37.04 37.81
CA LEU A 446 9.52 35.72 37.18
C LEU A 446 8.83 34.73 38.12
N HIS A 447 7.67 34.20 37.71
CA HIS A 447 7.06 33.05 38.37
C HIS A 447 7.59 31.75 37.77
N GLN A 448 8.56 31.14 38.47
CA GLN A 448 9.22 29.93 38.02
C GLN A 448 8.46 28.66 38.47
N TYR A 449 8.10 27.82 37.51
CA TYR A 449 7.57 26.48 37.76
C TYR A 449 8.53 25.43 37.23
N LYS A 450 8.58 24.28 37.91
CA LYS A 450 9.37 23.13 37.45
C LYS A 450 8.44 22.02 36.96
N LYS A 451 8.61 21.59 35.72
CA LYS A 451 7.84 20.48 35.11
C LYS A 451 8.78 19.56 34.33
N SER A 452 8.37 18.32 34.06
CA SER A 452 9.14 17.48 33.12
C SER A 452 9.08 18.07 31.71
N GLU A 453 10.14 17.92 30.92
CA GLU A 453 10.22 18.40 29.53
C GLU A 453 9.00 18.00 28.68
N LYS A 454 8.51 16.76 28.82
CA LYS A 454 7.32 16.27 28.10
C LYS A 454 6.04 17.06 28.41
N HIS A 455 5.83 17.41 29.68
CA HIS A 455 4.67 18.19 30.11
C HIS A 455 4.84 19.67 29.76
N LEU A 456 6.05 20.20 29.90
CA LEU A 456 6.42 21.55 29.45
C LEU A 456 6.07 21.75 27.96
N MET A 457 6.46 20.81 27.09
CA MET A 457 6.16 20.88 25.65
C MET A 457 4.67 20.71 25.34
N LYS A 458 3.92 19.98 26.18
CA LYS A 458 2.47 19.80 26.02
C LYS A 458 1.70 21.06 26.41
N ASP A 459 2.18 21.78 27.41
CA ASP A 459 1.58 23.02 27.89
C ASP A 459 1.87 24.20 26.95
N ALA A 460 2.97 24.14 26.18
CA ALA A 460 3.34 25.19 25.24
C ALA A 460 2.36 25.32 24.06
N VAL A 461 1.96 26.56 23.75
CA VAL A 461 1.18 26.91 22.55
C VAL A 461 2.16 27.19 21.42
N THR A 462 2.21 26.30 20.44
CA THR A 462 3.08 26.42 19.25
C THR A 462 2.51 27.39 18.21
N LYS A 463 3.35 27.91 17.30
CA LYS A 463 2.93 28.77 16.16
C LYS A 463 1.77 28.14 15.37
N LYS A 464 1.79 26.82 15.17
CA LYS A 464 0.74 26.11 14.44
C LYS A 464 -0.59 26.03 15.21
N GLN A 465 -0.54 25.81 16.52
CA GLN A 465 -1.73 25.84 17.37
C GLN A 465 -2.30 27.26 17.43
N ARG A 466 -1.44 28.26 17.59
CA ARG A 466 -1.79 29.69 17.53
C ARG A 466 -2.53 30.03 16.23
N GLY A 467 -2.02 29.60 15.08
CA GLY A 467 -2.70 29.80 13.79
C GLY A 467 -4.11 29.20 13.73
N HIS A 468 -4.37 28.06 14.37
CA HIS A 468 -5.71 27.47 14.42
C HIS A 468 -6.66 28.19 15.39
N ILE A 469 -6.12 28.73 16.49
CA ILE A 469 -6.86 29.60 17.40
C ILE A 469 -7.28 30.88 16.65
N LEU A 470 -6.37 31.50 15.90
CA LEU A 470 -6.64 32.68 15.07
C LEU A 470 -7.69 32.40 13.98
N GLU A 471 -7.61 31.26 13.29
CA GLU A 471 -8.64 30.86 12.33
C GLU A 471 -10.02 30.75 12.98
N THR A 472 -10.07 30.25 14.21
CA THR A 472 -11.32 30.18 15.00
C THR A 472 -11.80 31.57 15.43
N PHE A 473 -10.89 32.45 15.85
CA PHE A 473 -11.16 33.85 16.20
C PHE A 473 -11.87 34.55 15.04
N PHE A 474 -11.25 34.57 13.85
CA PHE A 474 -11.80 35.26 12.68
C PHE A 474 -13.16 34.69 12.28
N ARG A 475 -13.28 33.36 12.27
CA ARG A 475 -14.54 32.69 11.93
C ARG A 475 -15.70 33.07 12.85
N GLN A 476 -15.43 33.28 14.14
CA GLN A 476 -16.44 33.72 15.11
C GLN A 476 -16.77 35.21 14.94
N SER A 477 -15.77 36.07 14.71
CA SER A 477 -15.99 37.50 14.42
C SER A 477 -16.93 37.66 13.22
N PHE A 478 -16.67 36.94 12.13
CA PHE A 478 -17.49 37.01 10.91
C PHE A 478 -18.89 36.44 11.08
N ALA A 479 -19.04 35.33 11.81
CA ALA A 479 -20.36 34.76 12.07
C ALA A 479 -21.25 35.75 12.85
N GLN A 480 -20.66 36.52 13.76
CA GLN A 480 -21.36 37.55 14.54
C GLN A 480 -21.75 38.76 13.68
N VAL A 481 -20.87 39.25 12.80
CA VAL A 481 -21.18 40.38 11.90
C VAL A 481 -22.18 40.02 10.80
N LEU A 482 -22.15 38.80 10.28
CA LEU A 482 -23.08 38.33 9.25
C LEU A 482 -24.42 37.77 9.80
N HIS A 483 -24.66 37.88 11.12
CA HIS A 483 -25.82 37.28 11.81
C HIS A 483 -26.06 35.80 11.48
N ILE A 484 -24.99 35.02 11.30
CA ILE A 484 -25.06 33.59 11.04
C ILE A 484 -25.28 32.87 12.37
N SER A 485 -26.24 31.95 12.44
CA SER A 485 -26.64 31.34 13.71
C SER A 485 -25.47 30.64 14.41
N ARG A 486 -25.31 30.83 15.73
CA ARG A 486 -24.29 30.13 16.55
C ARG A 486 -24.35 28.61 16.41
N SER A 487 -25.49 28.04 16.00
CA SER A 487 -25.68 26.61 15.80
C SER A 487 -24.97 26.06 14.54
N ASP A 488 -24.61 26.91 13.57
CA ASP A 488 -23.98 26.49 12.30
C ASP A 488 -22.43 26.36 12.39
N VAL A 489 -21.82 26.83 13.50
CA VAL A 489 -20.36 26.78 13.76
C VAL A 489 -19.96 25.57 14.64
N THR A 490 -20.92 24.69 14.95
CA THR A 490 -20.88 23.61 15.95
C THR A 490 -20.01 22.39 15.57
N GLY A 491 -18.74 22.62 15.27
CA GLY A 491 -17.70 21.58 15.20
C GLY A 491 -16.58 21.73 16.25
N SER A 492 -16.54 22.83 17.00
CA SER A 492 -15.46 23.14 17.94
C SER A 492 -15.96 23.16 19.39
N SER A 493 -15.19 22.59 20.32
CA SER A 493 -15.56 22.53 21.73
C SER A 493 -15.73 23.93 22.33
N SER A 494 -16.73 24.11 23.21
CA SER A 494 -17.03 25.39 23.87
C SER A 494 -15.79 26.05 24.51
N ALA A 495 -14.84 25.24 25.02
CA ALA A 495 -13.58 25.71 25.59
C ALA A 495 -12.66 26.42 24.56
N LYS A 496 -12.50 25.85 23.35
CA LYS A 496 -11.64 26.43 22.30
C LYS A 496 -12.19 27.74 21.74
N VAL A 497 -13.52 27.86 21.69
CA VAL A 497 -14.18 29.10 21.29
C VAL A 497 -13.96 30.20 22.34
N LYS A 498 -14.06 29.86 23.63
CA LYS A 498 -13.74 30.80 24.72
C LYS A 498 -12.27 31.23 24.72
N GLU A 499 -11.36 30.30 24.41
CA GLU A 499 -9.92 30.59 24.28
C GLU A 499 -9.64 31.53 23.09
N ALA A 500 -10.29 31.27 21.94
CA ALA A 500 -10.17 32.14 20.78
C ALA A 500 -10.77 33.55 21.02
N LEU A 501 -11.87 33.69 21.76
CA LEU A 501 -12.46 35.01 22.04
C LEU A 501 -11.63 35.88 23.01
N LYS A 502 -10.77 35.26 23.82
CA LYS A 502 -9.84 35.93 24.74
C LYS A 502 -8.49 36.27 24.10
N CYS A 503 -8.29 35.84 22.86
CA CYS A 503 -7.06 36.08 22.13
C CYS A 503 -7.06 37.51 21.57
N GLU A 504 -5.88 38.14 21.61
CA GLU A 504 -5.58 39.41 20.95
C GLU A 504 -4.59 39.15 19.82
N LEU A 505 -4.66 39.94 18.75
CA LEU A 505 -3.95 39.73 17.49
C LEU A 505 -2.80 40.74 17.37
N SER A 506 -1.57 40.27 17.13
CA SER A 506 -0.45 41.17 16.88
C SER A 506 -0.47 41.73 15.46
N ARG A 507 0.25 42.84 15.22
CA ARG A 507 0.36 43.45 13.88
C ARG A 507 0.90 42.48 12.82
N THR A 508 1.88 41.66 13.19
CA THR A 508 2.48 40.67 12.28
C THR A 508 1.50 39.55 11.94
N GLU A 509 0.76 39.03 12.93
CA GLU A 509 -0.28 38.01 12.74
C GLU A 509 -1.44 38.56 11.89
N PHE A 510 -1.83 39.83 12.12
CA PHE A 510 -2.82 40.53 11.32
C PHE A 510 -2.39 40.64 9.85
N ALA A 511 -1.15 41.10 9.59
CA ALA A 511 -0.60 41.18 8.25
C ALA A 511 -0.52 39.82 7.54
N GLU A 512 0.00 38.79 8.22
CA GLU A 512 0.15 37.43 7.69
C GLU A 512 -1.23 36.84 7.33
N SER A 513 -2.26 37.11 8.14
CA SER A 513 -3.64 36.65 7.89
C SER A 513 -4.36 37.39 6.74
N LEU A 514 -3.97 38.63 6.43
CA LEU A 514 -4.38 39.35 5.22
C LEU A 514 -3.58 38.93 3.97
N GLY A 515 -2.42 38.30 4.17
CA GLY A 515 -1.47 37.97 3.12
C GLY A 515 -0.66 39.19 2.66
N LEU A 516 -0.45 40.17 3.55
CA LEU A 516 0.31 41.39 3.32
C LEU A 516 1.60 41.41 4.17
N LYS A 517 2.52 42.32 3.82
CA LYS A 517 3.76 42.51 4.61
C LYS A 517 3.44 43.29 5.90
N PRO A 518 4.04 42.97 7.06
CA PRO A 518 3.77 43.69 8.31
C PRO A 518 4.07 45.19 8.30
N GLN A 519 4.92 45.64 7.37
CA GLN A 519 5.37 47.03 7.21
C GLN A 519 4.58 47.77 6.13
N SER A 520 3.53 47.17 5.57
CA SER A 520 2.71 47.88 4.57
C SER A 520 1.91 48.98 5.25
N MET A 521 1.89 50.17 4.67
CA MET A 521 1.21 51.35 5.24
C MET A 521 -0.25 51.08 5.62
N PHE A 522 -0.97 50.30 4.81
CA PHE A 522 -2.35 49.90 5.13
C PHE A 522 -2.49 49.09 6.41
N VAL A 523 -1.62 48.10 6.62
CA VAL A 523 -1.63 47.31 7.85
C VAL A 523 -1.33 48.21 9.03
N GLU A 524 -0.39 49.14 8.90
CA GLU A 524 -0.03 50.07 9.97
C GLU A 524 -1.18 51.02 10.31
N SER A 525 -1.74 51.73 9.34
CA SER A 525 -2.86 52.66 9.53
C SER A 525 -4.12 51.96 10.05
N MET A 526 -4.50 50.82 9.45
CA MET A 526 -5.69 50.08 9.88
C MET A 526 -5.51 49.49 11.29
N PHE A 527 -4.30 49.03 11.64
CA PHE A 527 -4.02 48.49 12.96
C PHE A 527 -3.99 49.59 14.02
N SER A 528 -3.37 50.73 13.74
CA SER A 528 -3.32 51.87 14.67
C SER A 528 -4.69 52.50 14.91
N LEU A 529 -5.54 52.58 13.88
CA LEU A 529 -6.94 52.99 14.02
C LEU A 529 -7.75 51.99 14.86
N ALA A 530 -7.40 50.72 14.74
CA ALA A 530 -8.12 49.63 15.40
C ALA A 530 -7.80 49.46 16.87
N ASP A 531 -6.58 49.82 17.24
CA ASP A 531 -6.02 49.68 18.57
C ASP A 531 -6.50 50.84 19.46
N GLU A 532 -7.79 50.83 19.84
CA GLU A 532 -8.43 51.88 20.66
C GLU A 532 -7.70 52.11 22.01
N ASP A 533 -7.12 51.04 22.59
CA ASP A 533 -6.41 51.11 23.86
C ASP A 533 -4.88 51.32 23.71
N GLY A 534 -4.38 51.38 22.47
CA GLY A 534 -2.99 51.64 22.12
C GLY A 534 -2.00 50.61 22.64
N ASN A 535 -2.46 49.38 22.93
CA ASN A 535 -1.65 48.38 23.61
C ASN A 535 -0.72 47.59 22.67
N GLY A 536 -0.80 47.84 21.35
CA GLY A 536 -0.04 47.18 20.29
C GLY A 536 -0.62 45.85 19.80
N TYR A 537 -1.81 45.47 20.27
CA TYR A 537 -2.54 44.23 19.93
C TYR A 537 -4.03 44.52 19.71
N LEU A 538 -4.68 43.80 18.80
CA LEU A 538 -6.11 43.93 18.55
C LEU A 538 -6.92 42.86 19.27
N SER A 539 -7.76 43.28 20.20
CA SER A 539 -8.74 42.42 20.86
C SER A 539 -9.87 42.01 19.91
N PHE A 540 -10.62 40.98 20.31
CA PHE A 540 -11.81 40.54 19.57
C PHE A 540 -12.83 41.67 19.39
N ARG A 541 -12.96 42.57 20.37
CA ARG A 541 -13.96 43.64 20.36
C ARG A 541 -13.56 44.78 19.44
N GLU A 542 -12.32 45.24 19.52
CA GLU A 542 -11.74 46.26 18.62
C GLU A 542 -11.84 45.81 17.18
N PHE A 543 -11.41 44.57 16.90
CA PHE A 543 -11.50 43.99 15.57
C PHE A 543 -12.96 43.89 15.08
N LEU A 544 -13.89 43.49 15.95
CA LEU A 544 -15.32 43.37 15.60
C LEU A 544 -15.97 44.73 15.33
N ASN A 545 -15.66 45.76 16.12
CA ASN A 545 -16.21 47.11 15.96
C ASN A 545 -15.90 47.67 14.57
N ILE A 546 -14.66 47.55 14.14
CA ILE A 546 -14.20 48.02 12.84
C ILE A 546 -14.84 47.23 11.72
N LEU A 547 -14.89 45.92 11.88
CA LEU A 547 -15.52 45.04 10.92
C LEU A 547 -17.03 45.33 10.77
N LEU A 548 -17.71 45.71 11.85
CA LEU A 548 -19.11 46.10 11.86
C LEU A 548 -19.32 47.42 11.10
N ILE A 549 -18.48 48.43 11.32
CA ILE A 549 -18.52 49.70 10.58
C ILE A 549 -18.29 49.45 9.09
N PHE A 550 -17.30 48.61 8.74
CA PHE A 550 -17.04 48.26 7.35
C PHE A 550 -18.21 47.55 6.65
N MET A 551 -18.95 46.70 7.36
CA MET A 551 -20.03 45.90 6.79
C MET A 551 -21.38 46.61 6.78
N THR A 552 -21.74 47.25 7.89
CA THR A 552 -23.08 47.78 8.16
C THR A 552 -23.13 49.30 8.31
N GLY A 553 -21.98 49.97 8.39
CA GLY A 553 -21.91 51.42 8.51
C GLY A 553 -22.45 52.15 7.28
N THR A 554 -23.02 53.32 7.52
CA THR A 554 -23.47 54.24 6.48
C THR A 554 -22.29 54.73 5.64
N PRO A 555 -22.52 55.22 4.39
CA PRO A 555 -21.45 55.79 3.57
C PRO A 555 -20.65 56.87 4.30
N LYS A 556 -21.34 57.69 5.11
CA LYS A 556 -20.74 58.72 5.96
C LYS A 556 -19.82 58.14 7.04
N GLU A 557 -20.28 57.15 7.80
CA GLU A 557 -19.47 56.45 8.82
C GLU A 557 -18.25 55.76 8.21
N LYS A 558 -18.37 55.23 6.98
CA LYS A 558 -17.25 54.63 6.25
C LYS A 558 -16.23 55.67 5.78
N SER A 559 -16.69 56.81 5.25
CA SER A 559 -15.81 57.91 4.89
C SER A 559 -15.13 58.54 6.11
N GLU A 560 -15.83 58.61 7.25
CA GLU A 560 -15.28 59.06 8.54
C GLU A 560 -14.20 58.10 9.04
N LEU A 561 -14.43 56.79 8.92
CA LEU A 561 -13.43 55.79 9.27
C LEU A 561 -12.20 55.87 8.36
N MET A 562 -12.39 56.06 7.05
CA MET A 562 -11.29 56.26 6.09
C MET A 562 -10.52 57.54 6.37
N PHE A 563 -11.23 58.64 6.68
CA PHE A 563 -10.62 59.92 7.04
C PHE A 563 -9.73 59.77 8.28
N LYS A 564 -10.27 59.19 9.36
CA LYS A 564 -9.54 58.92 10.60
C LYS A 564 -8.39 57.92 10.43
N MET A 565 -8.43 57.06 9.41
CA MET A 565 -7.36 56.10 9.15
C MET A 565 -6.08 56.78 8.64
N TYR A 566 -6.19 57.96 8.05
CA TYR A 566 -5.08 58.66 7.37
C TYR A 566 -4.81 60.08 7.87
N ASP A 567 -5.65 60.60 8.75
CA ASP A 567 -5.34 61.73 9.65
C ASP A 567 -4.32 61.23 10.69
N ILE A 568 -3.03 61.28 10.34
CA ILE A 568 -1.95 60.64 11.13
C ILE A 568 -1.63 61.49 12.35
N ASP A 569 -1.71 62.81 12.22
CA ASP A 569 -1.46 63.75 13.32
C ASP A 569 -2.69 63.98 14.22
N GLY A 570 -3.86 63.49 13.81
CA GLY A 570 -5.10 63.52 14.58
C GLY A 570 -5.69 64.92 14.71
N ASN A 571 -5.32 65.83 13.80
CA ASN A 571 -5.68 67.24 13.87
C ASN A 571 -7.11 67.52 13.33
N GLY A 572 -7.76 66.52 12.73
CA GLY A 572 -9.11 66.62 12.17
C GLY A 572 -9.17 67.14 10.73
N PHE A 573 -8.03 67.29 10.07
CA PHE A 573 -7.83 67.73 8.69
C PHE A 573 -6.91 66.73 7.96
N LEU A 574 -7.11 66.55 6.66
CA LEU A 574 -6.21 65.77 5.80
C LEU A 574 -5.34 66.74 5.01
N SER A 575 -4.07 66.87 5.36
CA SER A 575 -3.12 67.64 4.56
C SER A 575 -2.96 67.02 3.16
N LYS A 576 -2.50 67.80 2.17
CA LYS A 576 -2.20 67.29 0.82
C LYS A 576 -1.19 66.12 0.87
N GLU A 577 -0.26 66.12 1.82
CA GLU A 577 0.74 65.06 2.02
C GLU A 577 0.13 63.79 2.66
N GLU A 578 -0.79 63.93 3.61
CA GLU A 578 -1.51 62.80 4.19
C GLU A 578 -2.50 62.18 3.20
N PHE A 579 -3.17 63.01 2.39
CA PHE A 579 -4.02 62.53 1.29
C PHE A 579 -3.19 61.82 0.21
N PHE A 580 -1.99 62.31 -0.08
CA PHE A 580 -1.02 61.62 -0.93
C PHE A 580 -0.61 60.28 -0.34
N THR A 581 -0.31 60.24 0.96
CA THR A 581 0.07 59.04 1.69
C THR A 581 -1.08 58.01 1.74
N MET A 582 -2.32 58.48 1.89
CA MET A 582 -3.53 57.66 1.77
C MET A 582 -3.61 56.97 0.41
N LEU A 583 -3.56 57.73 -0.68
CA LEU A 583 -3.63 57.17 -2.03
C LEU A 583 -2.48 56.21 -2.30
N LYS A 584 -1.28 56.56 -1.85
CA LYS A 584 -0.10 55.70 -1.94
C LYS A 584 -0.29 54.39 -1.17
N SER A 585 -0.90 54.42 0.01
CA SER A 585 -1.16 53.20 0.79
C SER A 585 -2.21 52.30 0.14
N PHE A 586 -3.26 52.85 -0.47
CA PHE A 586 -4.21 52.08 -1.28
C PHE A 586 -3.52 51.46 -2.50
N ILE A 587 -2.61 52.22 -3.11
CA ILE A 587 -1.73 51.78 -4.18
C ILE A 587 -0.78 50.65 -3.71
N GLU A 588 -0.20 50.74 -2.51
CA GLU A 588 0.69 49.72 -1.93
C GLU A 588 -0.02 48.41 -1.56
N ILE A 589 -1.28 48.46 -1.08
CA ILE A 589 -2.11 47.24 -0.91
C ILE A 589 -2.28 46.53 -2.25
N SER A 590 -2.49 47.32 -3.31
CA SER A 590 -2.59 46.84 -4.68
C SER A 590 -1.23 46.58 -5.35
N ASN A 591 -0.09 46.73 -4.67
CA ASN A 591 1.27 46.64 -5.26
C ASN A 591 1.41 47.45 -6.58
N ASN A 592 0.76 48.62 -6.75
CA ASN A 592 0.95 49.38 -7.99
C ASN A 592 2.33 50.05 -7.98
N CYS A 593 3.05 49.96 -9.10
CA CYS A 593 4.21 50.80 -9.39
C CYS A 593 3.76 52.04 -10.16
N ILE A 594 2.96 52.91 -9.54
CA ILE A 594 2.74 54.26 -10.07
C ILE A 594 3.95 55.09 -9.62
N SER A 595 4.61 55.80 -10.55
CA SER A 595 5.71 56.69 -10.16
C SER A 595 5.16 57.81 -9.26
N LYS A 596 6.02 58.40 -8.41
CA LYS A 596 5.62 59.55 -7.57
C LYS A 596 4.93 60.63 -8.41
N ASP A 597 5.50 60.94 -9.57
CA ASP A 597 5.03 61.96 -10.50
C ASP A 597 3.62 61.69 -11.05
N GLN A 598 3.28 60.43 -11.34
CA GLN A 598 1.95 60.06 -11.83
C GLN A 598 0.89 60.13 -10.72
N THR A 599 1.26 59.84 -9.47
CA THR A 599 0.34 59.94 -8.32
C THR A 599 0.06 61.41 -7.99
N GLU A 600 1.08 62.27 -8.06
CA GLU A 600 0.93 63.73 -7.92
C GLU A 600 -0.02 64.30 -8.99
N GLN A 601 0.13 63.89 -10.25
CA GLN A 601 -0.76 64.32 -11.33
C GLN A 601 -2.22 63.91 -11.11
N VAL A 602 -2.48 62.67 -10.65
CA VAL A 602 -3.84 62.21 -10.37
C VAL A 602 -4.49 63.03 -9.24
N ILE A 603 -3.72 63.35 -8.20
CA ILE A 603 -4.19 64.16 -7.07
C ILE A 603 -4.47 65.60 -7.52
N GLU A 604 -3.60 66.19 -8.34
CA GLU A 604 -3.85 67.53 -8.90
C GLU A 604 -5.09 67.58 -9.78
N ILE A 605 -5.35 66.54 -10.58
CA ILE A 605 -6.57 66.40 -11.38
C ILE A 605 -7.79 66.28 -10.46
N MET A 606 -7.74 65.43 -9.41
CA MET A 606 -8.84 65.28 -8.45
C MET A 606 -9.16 66.58 -7.70
N PHE A 607 -8.14 67.32 -7.27
CA PHE A 607 -8.30 68.61 -6.60
C PHE A 607 -8.82 69.69 -7.57
N ARG A 608 -8.40 69.64 -8.84
CA ARG A 608 -8.88 70.53 -9.89
C ARG A 608 -10.36 70.28 -10.23
N ASP A 609 -10.75 69.04 -10.48
CA ASP A 609 -12.11 68.68 -10.87
C ASP A 609 -13.12 68.92 -9.73
N SER A 610 -12.66 68.82 -8.48
CA SER A 610 -13.48 69.05 -7.28
C SER A 610 -13.48 70.53 -6.80
N GLY A 611 -12.74 71.43 -7.46
CA GLY A 611 -12.68 72.85 -7.10
C GLY A 611 -11.82 73.19 -5.88
N PHE A 612 -10.92 72.30 -5.46
CA PHE A 612 -10.06 72.43 -4.27
C PHE A 612 -8.62 72.91 -4.58
N GLN A 613 -8.39 73.55 -5.73
CA GLN A 613 -7.04 73.94 -6.21
C GLN A 613 -6.21 74.79 -5.23
N ASN A 614 -6.87 75.56 -4.36
CA ASN A 614 -6.22 76.47 -3.41
C ASN A 614 -6.28 75.99 -1.94
N LYS A 615 -6.78 74.77 -1.68
CA LYS A 615 -6.83 74.21 -0.31
C LYS A 615 -5.60 73.34 -0.06
N GLU A 616 -4.85 73.64 0.99
CA GLU A 616 -3.72 72.83 1.46
C GLU A 616 -4.16 71.68 2.38
N GLU A 617 -5.34 71.82 3.01
CA GLU A 617 -5.94 70.87 3.95
C GLU A 617 -7.41 70.58 3.58
N LEU A 618 -7.81 69.30 3.69
CA LEU A 618 -9.16 68.80 3.43
C LEU A 618 -9.88 68.53 4.76
N THR A 619 -11.05 69.14 4.96
CA THR A 619 -11.93 68.77 6.08
C THR A 619 -12.63 67.44 5.80
N LEU A 620 -13.22 66.81 6.83
CA LEU A 620 -14.06 65.63 6.67
C LEU A 620 -15.20 65.83 5.65
N GLU A 621 -15.77 67.03 5.61
CA GLU A 621 -16.84 67.39 4.68
C GLU A 621 -16.32 67.54 3.25
N ASP A 622 -15.13 68.13 3.08
CA ASP A 622 -14.44 68.21 1.79
C ASP A 622 -14.07 66.81 1.27
N PHE A 623 -13.57 65.94 2.16
CA PHE A 623 -13.24 64.55 1.84
C PHE A 623 -14.48 63.75 1.43
N HIS A 624 -15.58 63.88 2.17
CA HIS A 624 -16.86 63.26 1.80
C HIS A 624 -17.41 63.85 0.49
N TYR A 625 -17.17 65.13 0.21
CA TYR A 625 -17.56 65.76 -1.05
C TYR A 625 -16.74 65.25 -2.24
N LEU A 626 -15.43 65.04 -2.06
CA LEU A 626 -14.53 64.45 -3.06
C LEU A 626 -14.95 63.01 -3.45
N LEU A 627 -15.63 62.30 -2.53
CA LEU A 627 -16.17 60.96 -2.76
C LEU A 627 -17.64 60.95 -3.27
N ARG A 628 -18.29 62.12 -3.41
CA ARG A 628 -19.75 62.26 -3.61
C ARG A 628 -20.26 61.89 -5.00
N ASP A 629 -19.43 61.97 -6.05
CA ASP A 629 -19.84 61.67 -7.43
C ASP A 629 -20.23 60.20 -7.68
N HIS A 630 -20.06 59.33 -6.67
CA HIS A 630 -20.43 57.91 -6.71
C HIS A 630 -21.49 57.50 -5.66
N ASP A 631 -22.29 58.43 -5.12
CA ASP A 631 -23.32 58.17 -4.08
C ASP A 631 -24.36 57.09 -4.49
N LYS A 632 -24.55 56.84 -5.80
CA LYS A 632 -25.41 55.75 -6.31
C LYS A 632 -24.84 54.34 -6.08
N GLU A 633 -23.52 54.18 -6.03
CA GLU A 633 -22.86 52.89 -5.71
C GLU A 633 -22.82 52.63 -4.20
N LEU A 634 -22.72 53.71 -3.40
CA LEU A 634 -22.71 53.65 -1.93
C LEU A 634 -24.08 53.25 -1.32
N ARG A 635 -25.18 53.57 -1.99
CA ARG A 635 -26.56 53.24 -1.54
C ARG A 635 -26.99 51.78 -1.74
N PHE A 636 -26.22 50.95 -2.46
CA PHE A 636 -26.51 49.51 -2.59
C PHE A 636 -26.25 48.70 -1.30
N SER A 637 -25.92 49.36 -0.19
CA SER A 637 -25.44 48.77 1.06
C SER A 637 -26.51 48.44 2.13
N GLN A 638 -27.81 48.41 1.80
CA GLN A 638 -28.82 47.85 2.72
C GLN A 638 -29.10 46.38 2.44
N LEU A 639 -28.68 45.50 3.37
CA LEU A 639 -29.03 44.08 3.42
C LEU A 639 -30.55 43.90 3.52
N ARG A 640 -31.26 43.76 2.39
CA ARG A 640 -32.59 43.14 2.39
C ARG A 640 -32.44 41.62 2.47
N PHE A 641 -32.38 41.09 3.69
CA PHE A 641 -32.62 39.66 3.91
C PHE A 641 -34.12 39.38 3.72
N LYS A 642 -34.49 38.67 2.65
CA LYS A 642 -35.82 38.04 2.59
C LYS A 642 -35.89 36.96 3.67
N GLY A 643 -36.55 37.25 4.80
CA GLY A 643 -36.83 36.25 5.84
C GLY A 643 -37.13 36.72 7.27
N MET A 644 -37.18 38.02 7.58
CA MET A 644 -37.65 38.52 8.88
C MET A 644 -38.50 39.76 8.66
N ASP A 645 -39.79 39.70 9.05
CA ASP A 645 -40.65 40.88 9.14
C ASP A 645 -40.22 41.74 10.35
N PRO A 646 -40.14 43.07 10.23
CA PRO A 646 -39.89 43.97 11.34
C PRO A 646 -41.14 44.13 12.24
N PRO A 647 -40.99 44.58 13.51
CA PRO A 647 -42.13 44.89 14.38
C PRO A 647 -43.00 46.02 13.80
N GLU A 648 -44.30 45.92 14.01
CA GLU A 648 -45.41 46.61 13.32
C GLU A 648 -45.50 48.16 13.37
N VAL A 649 -44.45 48.91 13.72
CA VAL A 649 -44.56 50.38 13.88
C VAL A 649 -43.97 51.18 12.70
N PHE A 650 -43.36 50.54 11.70
CA PHE A 650 -42.74 51.23 10.56
C PHE A 650 -43.49 51.11 9.22
N ASN A 651 -44.78 50.75 9.25
CA ASN A 651 -45.53 50.39 8.03
C ASN A 651 -46.23 51.55 7.29
N GLN A 652 -46.03 52.81 7.68
CA GLN A 652 -46.78 53.92 7.08
C GLN A 652 -46.02 54.86 6.15
N MET A 653 -44.71 54.67 5.92
CA MET A 653 -43.93 55.60 5.08
C MET A 653 -43.23 55.03 3.84
N CYS A 654 -43.40 53.74 3.51
CA CYS A 654 -42.79 53.12 2.32
C CYS A 654 -43.80 52.32 1.48
N ARG A 655 -44.78 53.00 0.86
CA ARG A 655 -45.51 52.49 -0.32
C ARG A 655 -45.28 53.43 -1.50
N ARG A 656 -44.20 53.20 -2.24
CA ARG A 656 -43.81 53.70 -3.59
C ARG A 656 -42.37 53.18 -3.79
N VAL A 657 -41.95 52.35 -4.72
CA VAL A 657 -42.35 51.87 -6.07
C VAL A 657 -41.64 50.51 -6.24
N SER A 658 -42.24 49.43 -6.77
CA SER A 658 -42.01 49.00 -8.16
C SER A 658 -43.09 48.04 -8.66
N PHE A 659 -44.20 48.61 -9.13
CA PHE A 659 -44.88 48.13 -10.32
C PHE A 659 -44.52 49.13 -11.42
N VAL A 660 -43.87 48.67 -12.48
CA VAL A 660 -43.82 49.41 -13.75
C VAL A 660 -44.98 48.88 -14.56
N ASP A 661 -46.01 49.73 -14.67
CA ASP A 661 -47.15 49.54 -15.55
C ASP A 661 -46.71 49.72 -17.00
N LYS A 662 -47.26 48.87 -17.88
CA LYS A 662 -47.17 49.03 -19.33
C LYS A 662 -48.09 50.19 -19.74
N THR A 663 -47.51 51.34 -20.05
CA THR A 663 -48.16 52.30 -20.96
C THR A 663 -47.15 52.84 -21.95
N ASP A 664 -47.52 52.71 -23.22
CA ASP A 664 -46.81 53.18 -24.40
C ASP A 664 -46.23 54.59 -24.26
N THR A 665 -44.92 54.70 -24.49
CA THR A 665 -44.36 55.87 -25.19
C THR A 665 -43.03 55.47 -25.80
N ARG A 666 -43.01 55.38 -27.13
CA ARG A 666 -41.82 55.19 -27.95
C ARG A 666 -40.85 56.36 -27.72
N GLN A 667 -39.73 56.09 -27.04
CA GLN A 667 -38.49 56.82 -27.28
C GLN A 667 -37.32 55.84 -27.28
N THR A 668 -36.67 55.77 -28.43
CA THR A 668 -35.48 55.01 -28.75
C THR A 668 -34.27 55.54 -27.96
N SER A 669 -33.77 54.74 -27.03
CA SER A 669 -32.37 54.78 -26.59
C SER A 669 -31.84 53.36 -26.56
N SER A 670 -30.82 53.10 -27.39
CA SER A 670 -30.10 51.83 -27.49
C SER A 670 -29.55 51.40 -26.11
N SER A 671 -30.11 50.34 -25.54
CA SER A 671 -29.53 49.64 -24.39
C SER A 671 -28.36 48.81 -24.88
N GLU A 672 -27.13 49.12 -24.47
CA GLU A 672 -25.99 48.21 -24.64
C GLU A 672 -26.29 46.88 -23.92
N ALA A 673 -26.08 45.75 -24.60
CA ALA A 673 -26.24 44.42 -24.01
C ALA A 673 -25.12 44.17 -22.99
N LEU A 674 -25.46 43.79 -21.76
CA LEU A 674 -24.53 43.70 -20.63
C LEU A 674 -24.29 42.24 -20.25
N LEU A 675 -23.01 41.86 -20.03
CA LEU A 675 -22.61 40.48 -19.72
C LEU A 675 -23.15 40.01 -18.35
N TYR A 676 -23.81 38.86 -18.31
CA TYR A 676 -24.36 38.28 -17.08
C TYR A 676 -23.27 37.54 -16.29
N THR A 677 -22.89 38.06 -15.13
CA THR A 677 -21.78 37.54 -14.31
C THR A 677 -22.17 37.24 -12.87
N GLU A 678 -23.46 37.17 -12.55
CA GLU A 678 -23.89 36.92 -11.17
C GLU A 678 -23.62 35.49 -10.70
N ALA A 679 -23.10 35.36 -9.47
CA ALA A 679 -22.82 34.08 -8.85
C ALA A 679 -24.03 33.55 -8.05
N LYS A 680 -24.27 32.24 -8.15
CA LYS A 680 -25.28 31.56 -7.33
C LYS A 680 -24.78 31.41 -5.89
N LYS A 681 -25.51 32.00 -4.95
CA LYS A 681 -25.28 31.83 -3.50
C LYS A 681 -25.83 30.48 -3.03
N GLU A 682 -24.97 29.58 -2.55
CA GLU A 682 -25.39 28.32 -1.92
C GLU A 682 -25.63 28.51 -0.42
N LYS A 683 -26.73 27.94 0.10
CA LYS A 683 -27.01 27.88 1.55
C LYS A 683 -26.35 26.65 2.16
N TYR A 684 -25.84 26.76 3.37
CA TYR A 684 -25.32 25.60 4.12
C TYR A 684 -26.46 24.61 4.43
N PRO A 685 -26.39 23.35 3.95
CA PRO A 685 -27.44 22.37 4.24
C PRO A 685 -27.39 21.98 5.72
N LYS A 686 -28.52 22.11 6.44
CA LYS A 686 -28.58 21.89 7.91
C LYS A 686 -28.59 20.41 8.32
N GLY A 687 -29.00 19.49 7.45
CA GLY A 687 -29.09 18.06 7.78
C GLY A 687 -27.77 17.31 7.62
N ILE A 688 -27.36 16.55 8.66
CA ILE A 688 -26.13 15.73 8.65
C ILE A 688 -26.14 14.72 7.49
N ILE A 689 -27.28 14.07 7.22
CA ILE A 689 -27.43 13.10 6.13
C ILE A 689 -27.25 13.78 4.77
N HIS A 690 -27.86 14.95 4.58
CA HIS A 690 -27.74 15.70 3.33
C HIS A 690 -26.29 16.15 3.08
N GLN A 691 -25.59 16.61 4.13
CA GLN A 691 -24.17 16.95 4.07
C GLN A 691 -23.33 15.73 3.65
N LYS A 692 -23.51 14.59 4.31
CA LYS A 692 -22.76 13.36 4.00
C LYS A 692 -23.05 12.83 2.60
N LEU A 693 -24.31 12.88 2.16
CA LEU A 693 -24.69 12.49 0.81
C LEU A 693 -24.07 13.42 -0.25
N GLN A 694 -24.05 14.74 0.00
CA GLN A 694 -23.44 15.70 -0.91
C GLN A 694 -21.91 15.58 -0.94
N GLU A 695 -21.27 15.32 0.20
CA GLU A 695 -19.84 14.96 0.28
C GLU A 695 -19.53 13.71 -0.54
N PHE A 696 -20.35 12.66 -0.40
CA PHE A 696 -20.18 11.40 -1.12
C PHE A 696 -20.42 11.56 -2.63
N ARG A 697 -21.47 12.28 -3.04
CA ARG A 697 -21.73 12.60 -4.45
C ARG A 697 -20.55 13.36 -5.06
N ARG A 698 -20.02 14.37 -4.36
CA ARG A 698 -18.84 15.13 -4.82
C ARG A 698 -17.58 14.27 -4.88
N PHE A 699 -17.42 13.33 -3.95
CA PHE A 699 -16.32 12.36 -3.99
C PHE A 699 -16.41 11.46 -5.23
N ILE A 700 -17.57 10.86 -5.50
CA ILE A 700 -17.78 10.05 -6.72
C ILE A 700 -17.54 10.88 -7.98
N GLU A 701 -18.08 12.09 -8.07
CA GLU A 701 -17.96 12.92 -9.27
C GLU A 701 -16.50 13.28 -9.58
N ASN A 702 -15.71 13.62 -8.56
CA ASN A 702 -14.30 13.94 -8.73
C ASN A 702 -13.42 12.70 -8.97
N TYR A 703 -13.70 11.59 -8.28
CA TYR A 703 -12.88 10.39 -8.30
C TYR A 703 -13.43 9.25 -9.16
N ARG A 704 -14.49 9.47 -9.98
CA ARG A 704 -15.10 8.43 -10.83
C ARG A 704 -14.08 7.63 -11.65
N ARG A 705 -13.12 8.32 -12.27
CA ARG A 705 -12.03 7.74 -13.07
C ARG A 705 -11.16 6.80 -12.24
N HIS A 706 -10.82 7.24 -11.03
CA HIS A 706 -10.01 6.47 -10.08
C HIS A 706 -10.76 5.21 -9.63
N ILE A 707 -12.05 5.35 -9.29
CA ILE A 707 -12.89 4.23 -8.84
C ILE A 707 -12.96 3.15 -9.91
N ILE A 708 -13.24 3.52 -11.17
CA ILE A 708 -13.33 2.55 -12.28
C ILE A 708 -12.00 1.81 -12.48
N CYS A 709 -10.87 2.52 -12.54
CA CYS A 709 -9.56 1.89 -12.68
C CYS A 709 -9.23 0.94 -11.53
N VAL A 710 -9.53 1.34 -10.29
CA VAL A 710 -9.30 0.51 -9.09
C VAL A 710 -10.19 -0.73 -9.09
N VAL A 711 -11.47 -0.60 -9.48
CA VAL A 711 -12.42 -1.72 -9.59
C VAL A 711 -11.96 -2.71 -10.66
N ILE A 712 -11.52 -2.25 -11.83
CA ILE A 712 -11.01 -3.14 -12.89
C ILE A 712 -9.75 -3.87 -12.41
N PHE A 713 -8.79 -3.14 -11.84
CA PHE A 713 -7.52 -3.73 -11.41
C PHE A 713 -7.71 -4.78 -10.31
N TYR A 714 -8.51 -4.49 -9.29
CA TYR A 714 -8.82 -5.48 -8.25
C TYR A 714 -9.77 -6.57 -8.73
N GLY A 715 -10.68 -6.28 -9.67
CA GLY A 715 -11.52 -7.28 -10.31
C GLY A 715 -10.70 -8.36 -11.02
N ILE A 716 -9.66 -7.96 -11.77
CA ILE A 716 -8.71 -8.90 -12.39
C ILE A 716 -7.97 -9.70 -11.32
N SER A 717 -7.45 -9.03 -10.28
CA SER A 717 -6.71 -9.72 -9.21
C SER A 717 -7.58 -10.74 -8.47
N ILE A 718 -8.82 -10.37 -8.11
CA ILE A 718 -9.76 -11.27 -7.44
C ILE A 718 -10.14 -12.42 -8.37
N GLY A 719 -10.38 -12.14 -9.67
CA GLY A 719 -10.64 -13.17 -10.67
C GLY A 719 -9.52 -14.21 -10.76
N LEU A 720 -8.25 -13.76 -10.79
CA LEU A 720 -7.08 -14.65 -10.77
C LEU A 720 -6.97 -15.47 -9.48
N PHE A 721 -7.29 -14.86 -8.32
CA PHE A 721 -7.33 -15.57 -7.05
C PHE A 721 -8.39 -16.66 -7.07
N VAL A 722 -9.63 -16.32 -7.45
CA VAL A 722 -10.79 -17.21 -7.46
C VAL A 722 -10.59 -18.34 -8.46
N GLU A 723 -10.04 -18.06 -9.64
CA GLU A 723 -9.76 -19.07 -10.65
C GLU A 723 -8.75 -20.11 -10.13
N ARG A 724 -7.67 -19.69 -9.46
CA ARG A 724 -6.74 -20.64 -8.81
C ARG A 724 -7.39 -21.36 -7.63
N ALA A 725 -8.20 -20.66 -6.83
CA ALA A 725 -8.89 -21.27 -5.71
C ALA A 725 -9.86 -22.37 -6.19
N HIS A 726 -10.62 -22.11 -7.25
CA HIS A 726 -11.51 -23.07 -7.88
C HIS A 726 -10.76 -24.30 -8.39
N HIS A 727 -9.66 -24.08 -9.12
CA HIS A 727 -8.85 -25.18 -9.65
C HIS A 727 -8.33 -26.12 -8.54
N TYR A 728 -7.81 -25.56 -7.44
CA TYR A 728 -7.26 -26.37 -6.34
C TYR A 728 -8.32 -26.92 -5.38
N ALA A 729 -9.53 -26.34 -5.34
CA ALA A 729 -10.62 -26.84 -4.52
C ALA A 729 -11.42 -27.95 -5.24
N PHE A 730 -11.59 -27.85 -6.57
CA PHE A 730 -12.52 -28.70 -7.30
C PHE A 730 -11.85 -29.54 -8.41
N GLU A 731 -10.92 -28.98 -9.19
CA GLU A 731 -10.36 -29.65 -10.37
C GLU A 731 -9.13 -30.53 -10.08
N SER A 732 -8.43 -30.27 -8.96
CA SER A 732 -7.16 -30.95 -8.64
C SER A 732 -7.29 -32.23 -7.79
N HIS A 733 -8.48 -32.81 -7.66
CA HIS A 733 -8.69 -34.04 -6.87
C HIS A 733 -7.80 -35.20 -7.34
N HIS A 734 -7.59 -35.35 -8.65
CA HIS A 734 -6.70 -36.35 -9.24
C HIS A 734 -5.23 -36.27 -8.77
N ARG A 735 -4.81 -35.15 -8.18
CA ARG A 735 -3.45 -34.99 -7.61
C ARG A 735 -3.37 -35.27 -6.12
N GLY A 736 -4.49 -35.40 -5.41
CA GLY A 736 -4.53 -35.60 -3.95
C GLY A 736 -4.01 -34.44 -3.08
N ILE A 737 -3.53 -33.33 -3.68
CA ILE A 737 -2.88 -32.24 -2.92
C ILE A 737 -3.84 -31.50 -1.98
N SER A 738 -5.12 -31.42 -2.34
CA SER A 738 -6.17 -30.82 -1.54
C SER A 738 -6.47 -31.61 -0.27
N GLU A 739 -6.31 -32.94 -0.32
CA GLU A 739 -6.53 -33.82 0.85
C GLU A 739 -5.46 -33.62 1.93
N VAL A 740 -4.25 -33.22 1.53
CA VAL A 740 -3.12 -33.04 2.45
C VAL A 740 -3.02 -31.61 3.01
N THR A 741 -3.32 -30.60 2.20
CA THR A 741 -2.89 -29.21 2.49
C THR A 741 -3.99 -28.16 2.40
N MET A 742 -5.27 -28.53 2.35
CA MET A 742 -6.36 -27.56 2.42
C MET A 742 -6.50 -27.01 3.85
N PRO A 743 -6.58 -25.68 4.08
CA PRO A 743 -6.73 -24.59 3.11
C PRO A 743 -5.42 -23.94 2.59
N GLY A 744 -4.26 -24.34 3.09
CA GLY A 744 -2.96 -23.73 2.80
C GLY A 744 -2.61 -23.63 1.30
N ILE A 745 -2.91 -24.67 0.50
CA ILE A 745 -2.62 -24.66 -0.94
C ILE A 745 -3.47 -23.64 -1.71
N ILE A 746 -4.74 -23.47 -1.35
CA ILE A 746 -5.64 -22.53 -2.01
C ILE A 746 -5.17 -21.10 -1.76
N VAL A 747 -4.88 -20.77 -0.49
CA VAL A 747 -4.38 -19.45 -0.13
C VAL A 747 -3.06 -19.18 -0.84
N ALA A 748 -2.10 -20.11 -0.78
CA ALA A 748 -0.80 -19.96 -1.41
C ALA A 748 -0.90 -19.73 -2.93
N ARG A 749 -1.73 -20.50 -3.64
CA ARG A 749 -1.82 -20.42 -5.11
C ARG A 749 -2.69 -19.26 -5.60
N GLY A 750 -3.78 -18.95 -4.91
CA GLY A 750 -4.63 -17.80 -5.24
C GLY A 750 -3.90 -16.47 -5.06
N THR A 751 -3.18 -16.32 -3.94
CA THR A 751 -2.36 -15.13 -3.69
C THR A 751 -1.18 -15.05 -4.66
N ALA A 752 -0.50 -16.17 -4.98
CA ALA A 752 0.59 -16.18 -5.95
C ALA A 752 0.20 -15.62 -7.31
N ALA A 753 -0.99 -15.98 -7.83
CA ALA A 753 -1.49 -15.47 -9.10
C ALA A 753 -1.79 -13.96 -9.04
N SER A 754 -2.45 -13.51 -7.97
CA SER A 754 -2.72 -12.09 -7.73
C SER A 754 -1.44 -11.25 -7.63
N ILE A 755 -0.47 -11.72 -6.83
CA ILE A 755 0.81 -11.04 -6.63
C ILE A 755 1.63 -11.01 -7.92
N SER A 756 1.62 -12.09 -8.71
CA SER A 756 2.30 -12.13 -10.01
C SER A 756 1.79 -11.04 -10.94
N PHE A 757 0.47 -10.86 -11.01
CA PHE A 757 -0.16 -9.76 -11.76
C PHE A 757 0.21 -8.40 -11.18
N MET A 758 0.05 -8.20 -9.86
CA MET A 758 0.31 -6.91 -9.23
C MET A 758 1.76 -6.46 -9.36
N PHE A 759 2.73 -7.34 -9.07
CA PHE A 759 4.15 -7.00 -9.22
C PHE A 759 4.54 -6.79 -10.68
N SER A 760 3.93 -7.48 -11.65
CA SER A 760 4.27 -7.22 -13.05
C SER A 760 3.73 -5.86 -13.52
N TYR A 761 2.47 -5.55 -13.23
CA TYR A 761 1.79 -4.36 -13.74
C TYR A 761 2.10 -3.08 -12.95
N ILE A 762 2.71 -3.20 -11.76
CA ILE A 762 3.19 -2.02 -11.02
C ILE A 762 4.25 -1.24 -11.81
N LEU A 763 4.99 -1.87 -12.73
CA LEU A 763 5.98 -1.19 -13.58
C LEU A 763 5.34 -0.13 -14.49
N LEU A 764 4.15 -0.40 -15.01
CA LEU A 764 3.42 0.52 -15.90
C LEU A 764 3.08 1.84 -15.21
N THR A 765 2.91 1.83 -13.88
CA THR A 765 2.66 3.05 -13.10
C THR A 765 3.87 3.98 -13.01
N MET A 766 5.05 3.52 -13.43
CA MET A 766 6.32 4.27 -13.40
C MET A 766 6.89 4.55 -14.81
N CYS A 767 6.15 4.21 -15.88
CA CYS A 767 6.50 4.56 -17.26
C CYS A 767 6.20 6.04 -17.53
N ARG A 768 7.12 6.92 -17.12
CA ARG A 768 6.88 8.37 -17.06
C ARG A 768 6.64 8.99 -18.44
N ASN A 769 7.28 8.50 -19.50
CA ASN A 769 7.13 9.06 -20.84
C ASN A 769 5.84 8.60 -21.48
N LEU A 770 5.51 7.30 -21.34
CA LEU A 770 4.24 6.76 -21.78
C LEU A 770 3.07 7.45 -21.08
N ILE A 771 3.15 7.62 -19.76
CA ILE A 771 2.12 8.34 -18.99
C ILE A 771 2.00 9.79 -19.47
N THR A 772 3.13 10.45 -19.76
CA THR A 772 3.13 11.83 -20.28
C THR A 772 2.44 11.91 -21.65
N PHE A 773 2.76 10.99 -22.55
CA PHE A 773 2.13 10.89 -23.87
C PHE A 773 0.63 10.60 -23.79
N LEU A 774 0.22 9.64 -22.95
CA LEU A 774 -1.20 9.27 -22.82
C LEU A 774 -2.03 10.33 -22.08
N ARG A 775 -1.41 11.18 -21.26
CA ARG A 775 -2.08 12.24 -20.48
C ARG A 775 -2.82 13.25 -21.37
N GLU A 776 -2.31 13.50 -22.56
CA GLU A 776 -2.88 14.47 -23.51
C GLU A 776 -3.93 13.86 -24.43
N THR A 777 -3.96 12.53 -24.52
CA THR A 777 -4.96 11.83 -25.33
C THR A 777 -6.34 11.78 -24.66
N PHE A 778 -7.36 11.40 -25.42
CA PHE A 778 -8.72 11.15 -24.92
C PHE A 778 -8.78 10.14 -23.75
N LEU A 779 -7.76 9.28 -23.59
CA LEU A 779 -7.72 8.28 -22.52
C LEU A 779 -7.69 8.92 -21.13
N ASN A 780 -7.19 10.15 -20.98
CA ASN A 780 -7.17 10.86 -19.69
C ASN A 780 -8.60 11.17 -19.16
N GLN A 781 -9.60 11.15 -20.04
CA GLN A 781 -11.00 11.26 -19.63
C GLN A 781 -11.50 10.04 -18.85
N TYR A 782 -10.86 8.88 -19.05
CA TYR A 782 -11.21 7.60 -18.42
C TYR A 782 -10.18 7.19 -17.35
N ILE A 783 -8.89 7.38 -17.63
CA ILE A 783 -7.77 6.96 -16.77
C ILE A 783 -7.10 8.20 -16.15
N PRO A 784 -7.01 8.31 -14.82
CA PRO A 784 -6.39 9.46 -14.17
C PRO A 784 -4.86 9.29 -14.10
N PHE A 785 -4.17 9.58 -15.21
CA PHE A 785 -2.72 9.43 -15.33
C PHE A 785 -1.92 10.25 -14.30
N ASP A 786 -2.44 11.42 -13.88
CA ASP A 786 -1.83 12.26 -12.84
C ASP A 786 -1.73 11.55 -11.47
N ALA A 787 -2.57 10.55 -11.22
CA ALA A 787 -2.59 9.76 -9.98
C ALA A 787 -1.76 8.47 -10.06
N ALA A 788 -0.99 8.23 -11.12
CA ALA A 788 -0.24 6.98 -11.32
C ALA A 788 0.72 6.65 -10.15
N VAL A 789 1.38 7.65 -9.57
CA VAL A 789 2.28 7.46 -8.41
C VAL A 789 1.50 7.12 -7.12
N ASP A 790 0.28 7.63 -6.96
CA ASP A 790 -0.56 7.24 -5.82
C ASP A 790 -1.14 5.84 -6.03
N PHE A 791 -1.50 5.49 -7.26
CA PHE A 791 -1.91 4.15 -7.63
C PHE A 791 -0.77 3.12 -7.41
N HIS A 792 0.48 3.46 -7.76
CA HIS A 792 1.65 2.64 -7.45
C HIS A 792 1.73 2.27 -5.96
N ARG A 793 1.53 3.26 -5.07
CA ARG A 793 1.54 3.04 -3.61
C ARG A 793 0.39 2.15 -3.17
N LEU A 794 -0.79 2.28 -3.77
CA LEU A 794 -1.96 1.45 -3.48
C LEU A 794 -1.72 -0.02 -3.89
N VAL A 795 -1.21 -0.24 -5.10
CA VAL A 795 -0.86 -1.58 -5.59
C VAL A 795 0.20 -2.22 -4.70
N ALA A 796 1.28 -1.49 -4.38
CA ALA A 796 2.32 -1.99 -3.47
C ALA A 796 1.75 -2.40 -2.10
N LYS A 797 0.94 -1.54 -1.45
CA LYS A 797 0.30 -1.85 -0.17
C LYS A 797 -0.55 -3.11 -0.22
N THR A 798 -1.18 -3.40 -1.34
CA THR A 798 -2.01 -4.61 -1.48
C THR A 798 -1.15 -5.83 -1.77
N ALA A 799 -0.15 -5.69 -2.65
CA ALA A 799 0.76 -6.76 -3.01
C ALA A 799 1.50 -7.31 -1.78
N ILE A 800 1.93 -6.46 -0.84
CA ILE A 800 2.59 -6.93 0.38
C ILE A 800 1.63 -7.71 1.30
N VAL A 801 0.37 -7.28 1.43
CA VAL A 801 -0.64 -8.02 2.22
C VAL A 801 -0.87 -9.41 1.63
N LEU A 802 -1.06 -9.49 0.31
CA LEU A 802 -1.20 -10.77 -0.36
C LEU A 802 0.07 -11.61 -0.25
N THR A 803 1.26 -11.00 -0.29
CA THR A 803 2.55 -11.72 -0.14
C THR A 803 2.69 -12.33 1.25
N VAL A 804 2.25 -11.62 2.30
CA VAL A 804 2.21 -12.21 3.65
C VAL A 804 1.27 -13.41 3.68
N LEU A 805 0.07 -13.30 3.11
CA LEU A 805 -0.88 -14.43 3.01
C LEU A 805 -0.31 -15.61 2.21
N HIS A 806 0.39 -15.33 1.11
CA HIS A 806 1.10 -16.33 0.31
C HIS A 806 2.13 -17.11 1.13
N SER A 807 2.98 -16.39 1.87
CA SER A 807 4.00 -16.99 2.73
C SER A 807 3.39 -17.76 3.90
N VAL A 808 2.29 -17.28 4.50
CA VAL A 808 1.56 -18.02 5.55
C VAL A 808 0.96 -19.31 4.98
N GLY A 809 0.34 -19.26 3.80
CA GLY A 809 -0.17 -20.45 3.12
C GLY A 809 0.93 -21.48 2.87
N HIS A 810 2.11 -21.05 2.41
CA HIS A 810 3.25 -21.95 2.26
C HIS A 810 3.85 -22.44 3.57
N ALA A 811 3.84 -21.64 4.64
CA ALA A 811 4.28 -22.11 5.96
C ALA A 811 3.42 -23.29 6.45
N VAL A 812 2.09 -23.17 6.29
CA VAL A 812 1.14 -24.27 6.58
C VAL A 812 1.43 -25.48 5.69
N ASN A 813 1.62 -25.28 4.38
CA ASN A 813 1.93 -26.39 3.46
C ASN A 813 3.23 -27.10 3.85
N VAL A 814 4.29 -26.37 4.22
CA VAL A 814 5.56 -26.97 4.66
C VAL A 814 5.40 -27.77 5.95
N TYR A 815 4.59 -27.29 6.90
CA TYR A 815 4.26 -28.06 8.09
C TYR A 815 3.56 -29.37 7.70
N MET A 816 2.52 -29.30 6.86
CA MET A 816 1.81 -30.48 6.38
C MET A 816 2.73 -31.45 5.62
N PHE A 817 3.61 -30.96 4.75
CA PHE A 817 4.58 -31.79 4.04
C PHE A 817 5.60 -32.45 4.98
N SER A 818 5.93 -31.82 6.11
CA SER A 818 6.86 -32.39 7.10
C SER A 818 6.22 -33.50 7.96
N ILE A 819 4.89 -33.64 7.92
CA ILE A 819 4.14 -34.68 8.65
C ILE A 819 3.45 -35.69 7.73
N THR A 820 3.62 -35.54 6.42
CA THR A 820 3.07 -36.42 5.39
C THR A 820 4.11 -37.49 5.07
N PRO A 821 3.76 -38.79 5.03
CA PRO A 821 4.72 -39.87 4.77
C PRO A 821 5.35 -39.76 3.38
N LEU A 822 6.53 -40.38 3.22
CA LEU A 822 7.28 -40.34 1.97
C LEU A 822 6.48 -40.88 0.78
N SER A 823 5.73 -41.96 0.97
CA SER A 823 4.84 -42.54 -0.05
C SER A 823 3.87 -41.53 -0.66
N THR A 824 3.22 -40.73 0.19
CA THR A 824 2.30 -39.67 -0.25
C THR A 824 3.06 -38.49 -0.87
N LEU A 825 4.20 -38.09 -0.29
CA LEU A 825 5.05 -37.04 -0.87
C LEU A 825 5.58 -37.40 -2.25
N SER A 826 5.92 -38.67 -2.50
CA SER A 826 6.29 -39.19 -3.82
C SER A 826 5.14 -39.11 -4.82
N CYS A 827 3.90 -39.31 -4.39
CA CYS A 827 2.73 -39.11 -5.26
C CYS A 827 2.51 -37.63 -5.59
N LEU A 828 2.66 -36.74 -4.60
CA LEU A 828 2.50 -35.29 -4.79
C LEU A 828 3.64 -34.68 -5.61
N PHE A 829 4.87 -35.15 -5.40
CA PHE A 829 6.10 -34.59 -5.99
C PHE A 829 7.00 -35.70 -6.57
N PRO A 830 6.55 -36.40 -7.63
CA PRO A 830 7.25 -37.57 -8.17
C PRO A 830 8.61 -37.26 -8.77
N LYS A 831 8.88 -35.99 -9.10
CA LYS A 831 10.18 -35.53 -9.62
C LYS A 831 11.23 -35.34 -8.53
N ILE A 832 10.82 -35.33 -7.26
CA ILE A 832 11.65 -34.95 -6.12
C ILE A 832 11.83 -36.14 -5.19
N PHE A 833 10.75 -36.86 -4.91
CA PHE A 833 10.75 -37.97 -3.97
C PHE A 833 10.46 -39.27 -4.68
N VAL A 834 11.27 -40.28 -4.37
CA VAL A 834 11.02 -41.68 -4.74
C VAL A 834 10.71 -42.44 -3.46
N ASN A 835 9.66 -43.27 -3.49
CA ASN A 835 9.32 -44.09 -2.34
C ASN A 835 10.27 -45.29 -2.26
N ASP A 836 11.25 -45.23 -1.37
CA ASP A 836 12.27 -46.26 -1.12
C ASP A 836 11.93 -47.13 0.10
N GLY A 837 10.77 -46.95 0.72
CA GLY A 837 10.36 -47.65 1.94
C GLY A 837 11.00 -47.11 3.22
N SER A 838 11.72 -45.97 3.18
CA SER A 838 12.23 -45.32 4.40
C SER A 838 11.12 -44.65 5.22
N GLU A 839 9.99 -44.32 4.59
CA GLU A 839 8.76 -43.72 5.16
C GLU A 839 8.93 -42.34 5.83
N LEU A 840 10.17 -41.88 6.03
CA LEU A 840 10.49 -40.62 6.69
C LEU A 840 10.47 -39.45 5.69
N PRO A 841 9.64 -38.41 5.93
CA PRO A 841 9.65 -37.22 5.09
C PRO A 841 10.86 -36.32 5.35
N GLN A 842 11.09 -35.41 4.41
CA GLN A 842 12.05 -34.33 4.60
C GLN A 842 11.56 -33.34 5.69
N ARG A 843 12.51 -32.84 6.49
CA ARG A 843 12.24 -31.89 7.57
C ARG A 843 11.89 -30.50 7.05
N TYR A 844 11.27 -29.66 7.88
CA TYR A 844 10.86 -28.30 7.50
C TYR A 844 11.99 -27.42 6.94
N TYR A 845 13.21 -27.52 7.49
CA TYR A 845 14.35 -26.70 7.04
C TYR A 845 14.81 -27.09 5.63
N TRP A 846 14.59 -28.33 5.21
CA TRP A 846 14.85 -28.77 3.84
C TRP A 846 13.96 -27.98 2.87
N TRP A 847 12.66 -27.88 3.19
CA TRP A 847 11.70 -27.10 2.41
C TRP A 847 12.04 -25.61 2.36
N PHE A 848 12.43 -25.00 3.48
CA PHE A 848 12.73 -23.56 3.53
C PHE A 848 14.08 -23.18 2.92
N PHE A 849 15.11 -24.02 3.02
CA PHE A 849 16.49 -23.61 2.70
C PHE A 849 17.19 -24.48 1.65
N GLN A 850 16.75 -25.73 1.47
CA GLN A 850 17.35 -26.65 0.49
C GLN A 850 16.50 -26.80 -0.78
N THR A 851 15.33 -26.13 -0.85
CA THR A 851 14.57 -25.99 -2.10
C THR A 851 14.71 -24.58 -2.68
N ILE A 852 14.70 -24.49 -4.01
CA ILE A 852 14.74 -23.19 -4.71
C ILE A 852 13.57 -22.29 -4.30
N PRO A 853 12.29 -22.74 -4.29
CA PRO A 853 11.17 -21.89 -3.89
C PRO A 853 11.26 -21.43 -2.43
N GLY A 854 11.72 -22.29 -1.52
CA GLY A 854 11.89 -21.93 -0.11
C GLY A 854 12.93 -20.82 0.07
N LEU A 855 14.15 -21.04 -0.44
CA LEU A 855 15.26 -20.11 -0.24
C LEU A 855 14.96 -18.74 -0.89
N THR A 856 14.50 -18.76 -2.13
CA THR A 856 14.11 -17.54 -2.84
C THR A 856 12.94 -16.82 -2.15
N GLY A 857 11.97 -17.56 -1.59
CA GLY A 857 10.86 -16.99 -0.83
C GLY A 857 11.32 -16.26 0.43
N VAL A 858 12.24 -16.85 1.20
CA VAL A 858 12.83 -16.21 2.39
C VAL A 858 13.61 -14.95 2.01
N LEU A 859 14.43 -15.02 0.95
CA LEU A 859 15.18 -13.86 0.44
C LEU A 859 14.24 -12.74 -0.08
N LEU A 860 13.17 -13.09 -0.79
CA LEU A 860 12.16 -12.15 -1.25
C LEU A 860 11.48 -11.43 -0.08
N LEU A 861 11.13 -12.14 0.99
CA LEU A 861 10.56 -11.53 2.19
C LEU A 861 11.53 -10.54 2.85
N ALA A 862 12.82 -10.86 2.91
CA ALA A 862 13.84 -9.95 3.44
C ALA A 862 13.98 -8.68 2.57
N VAL A 863 14.05 -8.84 1.24
CA VAL A 863 14.12 -7.73 0.29
C VAL A 863 12.87 -6.84 0.37
N LEU A 864 11.68 -7.46 0.40
CA LEU A 864 10.41 -6.75 0.56
C LEU A 864 10.33 -5.99 1.88
N ALA A 865 10.72 -6.60 2.99
CA ALA A 865 10.73 -5.93 4.29
C ALA A 865 11.60 -4.66 4.26
N LEU A 866 12.79 -4.75 3.67
CA LEU A 866 13.71 -3.62 3.55
C LEU A 866 13.16 -2.54 2.61
N MET A 867 12.65 -2.91 1.43
CA MET A 867 12.05 -1.98 0.48
C MET A 867 10.84 -1.23 1.05
N TYR A 868 9.91 -1.93 1.70
CA TYR A 868 8.66 -1.35 2.19
C TYR A 868 8.87 -0.45 3.41
N VAL A 869 9.78 -0.82 4.32
CA VAL A 869 10.11 0.02 5.49
C VAL A 869 10.73 1.33 5.04
N PHE A 870 11.75 1.31 4.18
CA PHE A 870 12.43 2.52 3.73
C PHE A 870 11.58 3.39 2.79
N SER A 871 10.62 2.80 2.07
CA SER A 871 9.65 3.54 1.24
C SER A 871 8.45 4.11 2.02
N SER A 872 8.34 3.81 3.31
CA SER A 872 7.32 4.42 4.16
C SER A 872 7.46 5.94 4.21
N HIS A 873 6.33 6.63 4.37
CA HIS A 873 6.29 8.10 4.39
C HIS A 873 7.20 8.72 5.47
N HIS A 874 7.37 8.04 6.62
CA HIS A 874 8.26 8.51 7.69
C HIS A 874 9.74 8.47 7.28
N PHE A 875 10.23 7.32 6.79
CA PHE A 875 11.64 7.17 6.45
C PHE A 875 12.01 7.91 5.17
N ARG A 876 11.12 7.96 4.17
CA ARG A 876 11.31 8.77 2.95
C ARG A 876 11.48 10.26 3.28
N ARG A 877 10.75 10.78 4.28
CA ARG A 877 10.89 12.16 4.77
C ARG A 877 12.24 12.43 5.44
N ASN A 878 12.78 11.44 6.13
CA ASN A 878 14.05 11.57 6.85
C ASN A 878 15.25 11.42 5.90
N SER A 879 15.24 10.39 5.05
CA SER A 879 16.35 10.07 4.14
C SER A 879 15.82 9.58 2.79
N PHE A 880 15.75 10.49 1.83
CA PHE A 880 15.36 10.12 0.47
C PHE A 880 16.41 9.26 -0.24
N ARG A 881 17.71 9.50 -0.02
CA ARG A 881 18.78 8.63 -0.53
C ARG A 881 18.62 7.18 -0.04
N GLY A 882 18.26 7.00 1.24
CA GLY A 882 17.98 5.68 1.79
C GLY A 882 16.79 5.01 1.10
N PHE A 883 15.71 5.76 0.86
CA PHE A 883 14.60 5.28 0.03
C PHE A 883 15.08 4.85 -1.36
N TRP A 884 15.86 5.66 -2.07
CA TRP A 884 16.26 5.34 -3.45
C TRP A 884 17.14 4.09 -3.55
N VAL A 885 18.17 3.98 -2.70
CA VAL A 885 19.07 2.81 -2.66
C VAL A 885 18.31 1.53 -2.40
N THR A 886 17.41 1.54 -1.41
CA THR A 886 16.63 0.36 -1.05
C THR A 886 15.56 0.05 -2.10
N HIS A 887 14.94 1.05 -2.70
CA HIS A 887 13.91 0.85 -3.72
C HIS A 887 14.48 0.22 -5.00
N HIS A 888 15.75 0.45 -5.34
CA HIS A 888 16.43 -0.24 -6.45
C HIS A 888 16.52 -1.76 -6.33
N PHE A 889 16.33 -2.31 -5.13
CA PHE A 889 16.24 -3.76 -4.95
C PHE A 889 15.03 -4.37 -5.66
N TYR A 890 14.16 -3.58 -6.30
CA TYR A 890 13.16 -4.09 -7.24
C TYR A 890 13.80 -4.97 -8.34
N ILE A 891 15.03 -4.67 -8.79
CA ILE A 891 15.73 -5.47 -9.80
C ILE A 891 16.01 -6.88 -9.24
N LEU A 892 16.58 -6.92 -8.02
CA LEU A 892 16.82 -8.17 -7.31
C LEU A 892 15.52 -8.92 -7.02
N LEU A 893 14.45 -8.21 -6.65
CA LEU A 893 13.12 -8.77 -6.44
C LEU A 893 12.59 -9.48 -7.69
N TYR A 894 12.68 -8.88 -8.88
CA TYR A 894 12.21 -9.54 -10.11
C TYR A 894 13.07 -10.77 -10.47
N ILE A 895 14.40 -10.68 -10.33
CA ILE A 895 15.30 -11.83 -10.55
C ILE A 895 14.92 -12.99 -9.62
N LEU A 896 14.79 -12.70 -8.31
CA LEU A 896 14.40 -13.70 -7.33
C LEU A 896 12.98 -14.24 -7.57
N THR A 897 12.04 -13.42 -8.03
CA THR A 897 10.65 -13.87 -8.32
C THR A 897 10.60 -14.79 -9.54
N ILE A 898 11.41 -14.55 -10.57
CA ILE A 898 11.56 -15.46 -11.71
C ILE A 898 12.12 -16.81 -11.25
N LEU A 899 13.18 -16.80 -10.42
CA LEU A 899 13.78 -18.01 -9.85
C LEU A 899 12.83 -18.73 -8.88
N HIS A 900 12.00 -17.99 -8.15
CA HIS A 900 11.08 -18.56 -7.15
C HIS A 900 10.08 -19.53 -7.75
N GLY A 901 9.56 -19.23 -8.94
CA GLY A 901 8.63 -20.11 -9.66
C GLY A 901 9.30 -21.13 -10.60
N SER A 902 10.60 -20.98 -10.89
CA SER A 902 11.25 -21.71 -12.01
C SER A 902 11.33 -23.22 -11.80
N PHE A 903 11.43 -23.67 -10.55
CA PHE A 903 11.52 -25.09 -10.21
C PHE A 903 10.23 -25.89 -10.52
N GLY A 904 9.11 -25.21 -10.76
CA GLY A 904 7.87 -25.87 -11.17
C GLY A 904 7.31 -26.85 -10.13
N LEU A 905 7.58 -26.62 -8.84
CA LEU A 905 7.26 -27.54 -7.73
C LEU A 905 5.79 -27.99 -7.71
N LEU A 906 4.87 -27.04 -7.87
CA LEU A 906 3.41 -27.29 -7.84
C LEU A 906 2.79 -27.18 -9.24
N GLN A 907 3.22 -26.17 -10.00
CA GLN A 907 2.72 -25.83 -11.32
C GLN A 907 3.85 -25.16 -12.12
N GLN A 908 3.71 -25.18 -13.44
CA GLN A 908 4.60 -24.47 -14.34
C GLN A 908 4.65 -22.96 -14.01
N PRO A 909 5.83 -22.32 -14.10
CA PRO A 909 5.97 -20.90 -13.79
C PRO A 909 5.12 -20.05 -14.73
N LYS A 910 4.23 -19.21 -14.18
CA LYS A 910 3.43 -18.25 -14.97
C LYS A 910 3.88 -16.80 -14.79
N PHE A 911 4.78 -16.52 -13.85
CA PHE A 911 5.18 -15.14 -13.52
C PHE A 911 5.79 -14.41 -14.72
N HIS A 912 6.65 -15.07 -15.49
CA HIS A 912 7.26 -14.48 -16.68
C HIS A 912 6.20 -14.06 -17.71
N VAL A 913 5.11 -14.81 -17.86
CA VAL A 913 4.01 -14.46 -18.77
C VAL A 913 3.37 -13.12 -18.40
N PHE A 914 3.17 -12.86 -17.10
CA PHE A 914 2.66 -11.57 -16.63
C PHE A 914 3.69 -10.44 -16.77
N LEU A 915 4.98 -10.75 -16.62
CA LEU A 915 6.07 -9.78 -16.59
C LEU A 915 6.50 -9.28 -17.96
N MET A 916 6.50 -10.12 -19.00
CA MET A 916 7.12 -9.82 -20.30
C MET A 916 6.65 -8.50 -20.90
N ALA A 917 5.33 -8.29 -21.06
CA ALA A 917 4.80 -7.08 -21.68
C ALA A 917 5.06 -5.81 -20.83
N PRO A 918 4.73 -5.77 -19.52
CA PRO A 918 5.06 -4.63 -18.66
C PRO A 918 6.55 -4.31 -18.59
N ALA A 919 7.42 -5.33 -18.54
CA ALA A 919 8.86 -5.13 -18.48
C ALA A 919 9.43 -4.51 -19.76
N LEU A 920 8.99 -4.98 -20.94
CA LEU A 920 9.41 -4.40 -22.22
C LEU A 920 9.00 -2.93 -22.34
N ILE A 921 7.76 -2.60 -21.94
CA ILE A 921 7.28 -1.20 -21.94
C ILE A 921 8.10 -0.34 -20.98
N PHE A 922 8.40 -0.85 -19.78
CA PHE A 922 9.20 -0.13 -18.78
C PHE A 922 10.65 0.09 -19.23
N ILE A 923 11.28 -0.91 -19.85
CA ILE A 923 12.63 -0.80 -20.40
C ILE A 923 12.64 0.23 -21.54
N GLY A 924 11.68 0.17 -22.46
CA GLY A 924 11.55 1.17 -23.53
C GLY A 924 11.39 2.60 -22.99
N ASP A 925 10.50 2.80 -22.01
CA ASP A 925 10.30 4.09 -21.35
C ASP A 925 11.58 4.61 -20.66
N SER A 926 12.32 3.71 -20.03
CA SER A 926 13.59 4.02 -19.37
C SER A 926 14.67 4.43 -20.37
N LEU A 927 14.77 3.74 -21.50
CA LEU A 927 15.71 4.09 -22.58
C LEU A 927 15.39 5.46 -23.18
N ILE A 928 14.11 5.77 -23.42
CA ILE A 928 13.69 7.11 -23.87
C ILE A 928 14.08 8.17 -22.83
N SER A 929 13.88 7.90 -21.54
CA SER A 929 14.29 8.83 -20.46
C SER A 929 15.79 9.05 -20.38
N LEU A 930 16.59 8.04 -20.70
CA LEU A 930 18.05 8.12 -20.76
C LEU A 930 18.55 8.86 -22.00
N SER A 931 17.82 8.79 -23.11
CA SER A 931 18.18 9.46 -24.36
C SER A 931 18.03 10.99 -24.33
N ARG A 932 17.20 11.52 -23.42
CA ARG A 932 16.97 12.97 -23.33
C ARG A 932 18.13 13.70 -22.66
N LYS A 933 18.55 14.81 -23.29
CA LYS A 933 19.54 15.74 -22.72
C LYS A 933 18.92 16.50 -21.55
N LYS A 934 19.56 16.40 -20.37
CA LYS A 934 19.20 17.15 -19.17
C LYS A 934 20.14 18.35 -19.06
N THR A 935 19.60 19.56 -19.08
CA THR A 935 20.38 20.80 -19.10
C THR A 935 20.56 21.34 -17.69
N GLU A 936 21.77 21.68 -17.31
CA GLU A 936 22.08 22.37 -16.06
C GLU A 936 21.87 23.89 -16.23
N ILE A 937 21.21 24.52 -15.26
CA ILE A 937 20.83 25.94 -15.33
C ILE A 937 21.01 26.65 -13.98
N ASN A 938 21.39 27.92 -14.06
CA ASN A 938 21.60 28.80 -12.91
C ASN A 938 20.32 29.54 -12.53
N VAL A 939 20.04 29.61 -11.23
CA VAL A 939 18.93 30.39 -10.68
C VAL A 939 19.35 31.85 -10.53
N ILE A 940 18.58 32.75 -11.12
CA ILE A 940 18.81 34.21 -11.11
C ILE A 940 18.22 34.82 -9.85
N LYS A 941 16.98 34.42 -9.49
CA LYS A 941 16.25 34.99 -8.36
C LYS A 941 15.36 33.93 -7.70
N ALA A 942 15.32 33.94 -6.37
CA ALA A 942 14.36 33.15 -5.60
C ALA A 942 13.59 34.03 -4.62
N GLU A 943 12.26 33.95 -4.65
CA GLU A 943 11.38 34.70 -3.75
C GLU A 943 10.51 33.73 -2.94
N LEU A 944 10.49 33.94 -1.62
CA LEU A 944 9.60 33.24 -0.70
C LEU A 944 8.29 34.01 -0.57
N LEU A 945 7.31 33.64 -1.38
CA LEU A 945 5.98 34.25 -1.37
C LEU A 945 5.16 33.75 -0.15
N PRO A 946 4.12 34.51 0.25
CA PRO A 946 3.15 34.09 1.27
C PRO A 946 2.51 32.73 0.96
N SER A 947 1.89 32.12 1.97
CA SER A 947 1.19 30.81 1.83
C SER A 947 2.07 29.66 1.33
N ASP A 948 3.35 29.66 1.71
CA ASP A 948 4.33 28.60 1.42
C ASP A 948 4.58 28.33 -0.08
N VAL A 949 4.65 29.40 -0.89
CA VAL A 949 4.97 29.32 -2.33
C VAL A 949 6.36 29.90 -2.62
N THR A 950 7.19 29.15 -3.34
CA THR A 950 8.53 29.59 -3.75
C THR A 950 8.52 29.93 -5.23
N CYS A 951 8.84 31.18 -5.58
CA CYS A 951 9.02 31.60 -6.96
C CYS A 951 10.51 31.51 -7.32
N LEU A 952 10.85 30.66 -8.27
CA LEU A 952 12.21 30.53 -8.81
C LEU A 952 12.24 31.11 -10.20
N ARG A 953 13.16 32.04 -10.47
CA ARG A 953 13.48 32.55 -11.80
C ARG A 953 14.89 32.13 -12.18
N PHE A 954 15.06 31.55 -13.36
CA PHE A 954 16.32 31.01 -13.84
C PHE A 954 16.53 31.32 -15.33
N GLN A 955 17.80 31.22 -15.76
CA GLN A 955 18.20 31.56 -17.12
C GLN A 955 17.57 30.61 -18.13
N ARG A 956 16.99 31.15 -19.21
CA ARG A 956 16.49 30.35 -20.33
C ARG A 956 17.68 29.80 -21.13
N PRO A 957 17.75 28.48 -21.39
CA PRO A 957 18.74 27.90 -22.31
C PRO A 957 18.51 28.39 -23.74
N ALA A 958 19.58 28.57 -24.53
CA ALA A 958 19.50 29.12 -25.89
C ALA A 958 18.59 28.30 -26.83
N ASP A 959 18.64 26.97 -26.73
CA ASP A 959 17.83 26.05 -27.56
C ASP A 959 16.47 25.70 -26.92
N PHE A 960 15.98 26.50 -25.96
CA PHE A 960 14.76 26.19 -25.22
C PHE A 960 13.55 26.95 -25.78
N ASP A 961 12.84 26.32 -26.72
CA ASP A 961 11.56 26.81 -27.23
C ASP A 961 10.38 26.07 -26.59
N TYR A 962 9.37 26.82 -26.16
CA TYR A 962 8.21 26.26 -25.46
C TYR A 962 6.95 27.08 -25.74
N LYS A 963 5.78 26.46 -25.55
CA LYS A 963 4.47 27.08 -25.69
C LYS A 963 3.82 27.29 -24.32
N SER A 964 2.95 28.29 -24.25
CA SER A 964 2.18 28.59 -23.05
C SER A 964 1.38 27.39 -22.57
N GLY A 965 1.45 27.10 -21.28
CA GLY A 965 0.82 25.94 -20.65
C GLY A 965 1.70 24.69 -20.53
N GLN A 966 2.87 24.65 -21.16
CA GLN A 966 3.82 23.56 -20.98
C GLN A 966 4.47 23.55 -19.59
N TRP A 967 5.01 22.40 -19.20
CA TRP A 967 5.65 22.16 -17.93
C TRP A 967 7.02 21.50 -18.12
N VAL A 968 7.86 21.60 -17.09
CA VAL A 968 9.22 21.08 -17.08
C VAL A 968 9.43 20.21 -15.86
N ARG A 969 10.46 19.36 -15.90
CA ARG A 969 10.94 18.65 -14.72
C ARG A 969 12.21 19.30 -14.23
N ILE A 970 12.31 19.52 -12.93
CA ILE A 970 13.54 20.03 -12.31
C ILE A 970 14.08 19.02 -11.29
N ALA A 971 15.40 18.95 -11.18
CA ALA A 971 16.13 18.29 -10.10
C ALA A 971 17.13 19.27 -9.48
N CYS A 972 17.39 19.14 -8.18
CA CYS A 972 18.36 19.98 -7.47
C CYS A 972 19.33 19.06 -6.71
N LEU A 973 20.59 18.98 -7.17
CA LEU A 973 21.59 18.09 -6.61
C LEU A 973 22.03 18.49 -5.20
N ALA A 974 21.92 19.78 -4.86
CA ALA A 974 22.21 20.29 -3.52
C ALA A 974 21.30 19.68 -2.42
N LEU A 975 20.15 19.10 -2.79
CA LEU A 975 19.30 18.33 -1.89
C LEU A 975 19.83 16.92 -1.60
N GLY A 976 20.91 16.50 -2.27
CA GLY A 976 21.50 15.15 -2.19
C GLY A 976 20.64 14.08 -2.90
N THR A 977 19.82 14.50 -3.85
CA THR A 977 18.85 13.67 -4.57
C THR A 977 18.83 14.01 -6.06
N ASN A 978 18.89 13.00 -6.93
CA ASN A 978 18.71 13.14 -8.37
C ASN A 978 17.23 12.94 -8.77
N GLU A 979 16.33 13.62 -8.06
CA GLU A 979 14.88 13.51 -8.28
C GLU A 979 14.37 14.60 -9.21
N TYR A 980 13.70 14.18 -10.28
CA TYR A 980 13.00 15.07 -11.19
C TYR A 980 11.51 15.21 -10.79
N HIS A 981 11.08 16.44 -10.53
CA HIS A 981 9.69 16.80 -10.19
C HIS A 981 9.08 17.73 -11.24
N PRO A 982 7.82 17.50 -11.67
CA PRO A 982 7.17 18.32 -12.70
C PRO A 982 6.60 19.63 -12.14
N PHE A 983 6.82 20.74 -12.86
CA PHE A 983 6.24 22.06 -12.56
C PHE A 983 5.90 22.80 -13.85
N THR A 984 4.73 23.44 -13.88
CA THR A 984 4.29 24.28 -14.99
C THR A 984 5.10 25.56 -15.10
N LEU A 985 5.48 25.92 -16.31
CA LEU A 985 6.13 27.21 -16.58
C LEU A 985 5.10 28.33 -16.41
N THR A 986 5.36 29.25 -15.49
CA THR A 986 4.48 30.40 -15.25
C THR A 986 4.83 31.62 -16.10
N THR A 987 5.96 31.57 -16.80
CA THR A 987 6.43 32.62 -17.70
C THR A 987 5.84 32.49 -19.09
N ALA A 988 5.71 33.59 -19.82
CA ALA A 988 5.35 33.57 -21.24
C ALA A 988 6.55 33.21 -22.15
N PRO A 989 6.32 32.57 -23.31
CA PRO A 989 7.37 32.17 -24.25
C PRO A 989 8.26 33.30 -24.79
N HIS A 990 7.81 34.55 -24.74
CA HIS A 990 8.58 35.70 -25.21
C HIS A 990 9.59 36.24 -24.19
N GLU A 991 9.55 35.79 -22.93
CA GLU A 991 10.46 36.27 -21.89
C GLU A 991 11.82 35.54 -21.93
N ASP A 992 12.89 36.26 -21.56
CA ASP A 992 14.28 35.77 -21.58
C ASP A 992 14.63 34.87 -20.39
N THR A 993 13.74 34.78 -19.39
CA THR A 993 13.91 33.97 -18.18
C THR A 993 12.77 32.99 -18.03
N LEU A 994 13.00 31.89 -17.31
CA LEU A 994 11.98 30.91 -16.98
C LEU A 994 11.64 31.02 -15.49
N SER A 995 10.36 30.89 -15.15
CA SER A 995 9.84 31.02 -13.79
C SER A 995 8.94 29.85 -13.41
N LEU A 996 9.06 29.43 -12.15
CA LEU A 996 8.25 28.38 -11.55
C LEU A 996 7.70 28.83 -10.19
N HIS A 997 6.40 28.62 -9.98
CA HIS A 997 5.73 28.83 -8.69
C HIS A 997 5.49 27.50 -7.99
N ILE A 998 6.39 27.16 -7.06
CA ILE A 998 6.46 25.85 -6.40
C ILE A 998 5.80 25.93 -5.02
N ARG A 999 4.72 25.16 -4.83
CA ARG A 999 4.05 25.04 -3.52
C ARG A 999 4.79 24.05 -2.63
N ALA A 1000 4.91 24.36 -1.33
CA ALA A 1000 5.46 23.43 -0.35
C ALA A 1000 4.49 22.29 0.01
N ALA A 1001 4.24 21.38 -0.94
CA ALA A 1001 3.28 20.29 -0.81
C ALA A 1001 3.85 19.02 -0.14
N GLY A 1002 5.18 18.84 -0.20
CA GLY A 1002 5.84 17.64 0.29
C GLY A 1002 7.31 17.85 0.68
N PRO A 1003 8.02 16.77 1.05
CA PRO A 1003 9.34 16.86 1.68
C PRO A 1003 10.39 17.49 0.76
N TRP A 1004 10.34 17.14 -0.54
CA TRP A 1004 11.25 17.69 -1.54
C TRP A 1004 11.01 19.20 -1.74
N THR A 1005 9.75 19.62 -1.92
CA THR A 1005 9.40 21.05 -2.11
C THR A 1005 9.64 21.90 -0.87
N THR A 1006 9.42 21.34 0.33
CA THR A 1006 9.70 22.05 1.60
C THR A 1006 11.21 22.24 1.77
N ARG A 1007 12.01 21.19 1.53
CA ARG A 1007 13.48 21.32 1.57
C ARG A 1007 14.01 22.25 0.48
N LEU A 1008 13.40 22.25 -0.71
CA LEU A 1008 13.74 23.22 -1.75
C LEU A 1008 13.48 24.64 -1.27
N ARG A 1009 12.31 24.91 -0.66
CA ARG A 1009 11.99 26.21 -0.06
C ARG A 1009 12.98 26.61 1.03
N GLU A 1010 13.35 25.69 1.91
CA GLU A 1010 14.36 25.92 2.96
C GLU A 1010 15.74 26.23 2.36
N LEU A 1011 16.15 25.49 1.32
CA LEU A 1011 17.44 25.65 0.66
C LEU A 1011 17.56 26.98 -0.09
N TYR A 1012 16.47 27.47 -0.68
CA TYR A 1012 16.42 28.77 -1.36
C TYR A 1012 16.00 29.93 -0.44
N SER A 1013 16.03 29.72 0.89
CA SER A 1013 15.83 30.81 1.85
C SER A 1013 16.99 31.82 1.80
N PRO A 1014 16.74 33.12 2.05
CA PRO A 1014 17.81 34.12 2.17
C PRO A 1014 18.85 33.72 3.23
N GLN A 1015 18.38 33.05 4.30
CA GLN A 1015 19.03 32.00 5.08
C GLN A 1015 20.17 31.27 4.35
N SER A 1016 19.78 30.20 3.68
CA SER A 1016 20.69 29.21 3.13
C SER A 1016 21.51 29.73 1.94
N VAL A 1017 20.96 30.65 1.13
CA VAL A 1017 21.62 31.16 -0.08
C VAL A 1017 22.88 31.96 0.26
N SER A 1018 22.84 32.85 1.26
CA SER A 1018 24.07 33.57 1.64
C SER A 1018 25.10 32.66 2.29
N ASP A 1019 24.68 31.55 2.92
CA ASP A 1019 25.62 30.57 3.48
C ASP A 1019 26.24 29.64 2.42
N LEU A 1020 25.68 29.59 1.21
CA LEU A 1020 26.15 28.80 0.07
C LEU A 1020 27.03 29.64 -0.88
N GLY A 1021 27.09 30.96 -0.69
CA GLY A 1021 27.80 31.87 -1.58
C GLY A 1021 27.11 32.11 -2.93
N GLY A 1022 25.84 31.72 -3.06
CA GLY A 1022 25.07 31.80 -4.31
C GLY A 1022 23.85 30.89 -4.31
N TYR A 1023 23.03 31.01 -5.36
CA TYR A 1023 21.90 30.11 -5.55
C TYR A 1023 22.39 28.74 -6.06
N PRO A 1024 21.88 27.62 -5.50
CA PRO A 1024 22.16 26.31 -6.04
C PRO A 1024 21.71 26.15 -7.50
N GLU A 1025 22.46 25.34 -8.24
CA GLU A 1025 22.13 24.96 -9.62
C GLU A 1025 20.97 23.95 -9.66
N ILE A 1026 20.21 23.98 -10.75
CA ILE A 1026 19.12 23.03 -11.00
C ILE A 1026 19.29 22.38 -12.38
N TYR A 1027 18.80 21.15 -12.50
CA TYR A 1027 18.78 20.39 -13.75
C TYR A 1027 17.38 20.42 -14.32
N LEU A 1028 17.26 20.90 -15.55
CA LEU A 1028 16.03 21.03 -16.31
C LEU A 1028 15.89 19.88 -17.33
N ASP A 1029 14.71 19.29 -17.41
CA ASP A 1029 14.29 18.30 -18.41
C ASP A 1029 12.92 18.75 -18.95
N GLY A 1030 12.76 18.82 -20.27
CA GLY A 1030 11.57 19.36 -20.93
C GLY A 1030 11.91 20.36 -22.04
N PRO A 1031 10.91 21.04 -22.63
CA PRO A 1031 9.51 21.12 -22.17
C PRO A 1031 8.69 19.85 -22.43
N PHE A 1032 7.68 19.63 -21.58
CA PHE A 1032 6.66 18.60 -21.69
C PHE A 1032 5.28 19.26 -21.71
N GLY A 1033 4.26 18.57 -22.24
CA GLY A 1033 2.97 19.19 -22.51
C GLY A 1033 2.78 19.43 -24.01
N GLU A 1034 1.65 19.04 -24.59
CA GLU A 1034 1.23 19.53 -25.90
C GLU A 1034 0.58 20.91 -25.68
N GLY A 1035 1.29 21.97 -26.08
CA GLY A 1035 0.84 23.36 -25.93
C GLY A 1035 -0.28 23.70 -26.90
N HIS A 1036 -1.43 23.05 -26.76
CA HIS A 1036 -2.64 23.32 -27.54
C HIS A 1036 -3.09 24.75 -27.29
N GLN A 1037 -2.86 25.63 -28.27
CA GLN A 1037 -3.29 27.04 -28.24
C GLN A 1037 -4.52 27.24 -29.13
N GLU A 1038 -5.50 26.34 -29.00
CA GLU A 1038 -6.66 26.31 -29.88
C GLU A 1038 -7.60 27.51 -29.71
N TRP A 1039 -7.48 28.24 -28.60
CA TRP A 1039 -8.15 29.53 -28.41
C TRP A 1039 -7.85 30.53 -29.53
N ASN A 1040 -6.69 30.45 -30.20
CA ASN A 1040 -6.37 31.30 -31.35
C ASN A 1040 -7.20 30.98 -32.60
N LYS A 1041 -7.89 29.83 -32.66
CA LYS A 1041 -8.77 29.44 -33.78
C LYS A 1041 -10.16 30.08 -33.70
N TYR A 1042 -10.51 30.68 -32.57
CA TYR A 1042 -11.82 31.28 -32.32
C TYR A 1042 -11.71 32.81 -32.19
N GLU A 1043 -12.70 33.54 -32.68
CA GLU A 1043 -12.75 35.01 -32.50
C GLU A 1043 -12.98 35.39 -31.05
N VAL A 1044 -13.78 34.59 -30.33
CA VAL A 1044 -14.03 34.74 -28.91
C VAL A 1044 -13.75 33.43 -28.20
N SER A 1045 -12.96 33.50 -27.13
CA SER A 1045 -12.58 32.34 -26.32
C SER A 1045 -12.88 32.55 -24.84
N VAL A 1046 -13.43 31.52 -24.18
CA VAL A 1046 -13.65 31.50 -22.73
C VAL A 1046 -12.68 30.50 -22.10
N LEU A 1047 -11.78 31.01 -21.26
CA LEU A 1047 -10.78 30.23 -20.53
C LEU A 1047 -11.24 30.03 -19.09
N VAL A 1048 -11.51 28.80 -18.66
CA VAL A 1048 -12.00 28.47 -17.32
C VAL A 1048 -10.92 27.74 -16.51
N GLY A 1049 -10.34 28.42 -15.53
CA GLY A 1049 -9.30 27.88 -14.64
C GLY A 1049 -9.84 27.49 -13.27
N GLY A 1050 -9.66 26.23 -12.86
CA GLY A 1050 -10.20 25.68 -11.62
C GLY A 1050 -9.15 25.17 -10.63
N GLY A 1051 -9.08 25.76 -9.44
CA GLY A 1051 -8.20 25.30 -8.36
C GLY A 1051 -6.73 25.25 -8.78
N ILE A 1052 -6.10 24.07 -8.71
CA ILE A 1052 -4.67 23.91 -9.06
C ILE A 1052 -4.38 24.00 -10.56
N GLY A 1053 -5.40 23.80 -11.41
CA GLY A 1053 -5.29 23.91 -12.86
C GLY A 1053 -5.21 25.35 -13.37
N VAL A 1054 -5.13 26.34 -12.47
CA VAL A 1054 -5.03 27.75 -12.84
C VAL A 1054 -3.60 28.17 -13.21
N THR A 1055 -2.57 27.52 -12.64
CA THR A 1055 -1.16 27.88 -12.83
C THR A 1055 -0.72 28.05 -14.30
N PRO A 1056 -1.11 27.17 -15.25
CA PRO A 1056 -0.76 27.31 -16.67
C PRO A 1056 -1.32 28.60 -17.31
N PHE A 1057 -2.47 29.08 -16.82
CA PHE A 1057 -3.08 30.30 -17.34
C PHE A 1057 -2.25 31.55 -17.08
N ALA A 1058 -1.29 31.52 -16.14
CA ALA A 1058 -0.38 32.64 -15.93
C ALA A 1058 0.44 32.93 -17.21
N SER A 1059 1.03 31.86 -17.76
CA SER A 1059 1.80 31.91 -19.00
C SER A 1059 0.89 32.24 -20.20
N ILE A 1060 -0.30 31.61 -20.27
CA ILE A 1060 -1.26 31.81 -21.36
C ILE A 1060 -1.73 33.26 -21.44
N LEU A 1061 -2.12 33.86 -20.31
CA LEU A 1061 -2.64 35.23 -20.30
C LEU A 1061 -1.56 36.25 -20.67
N LYS A 1062 -0.33 36.10 -20.15
CA LYS A 1062 0.79 36.96 -20.54
C LYS A 1062 1.10 36.87 -22.04
N ASP A 1063 1.18 35.65 -22.59
CA ASP A 1063 1.41 35.41 -24.02
C ASP A 1063 0.30 36.03 -24.89
N LEU A 1064 -0.95 35.93 -24.44
CA LEU A 1064 -2.11 36.49 -25.15
C LEU A 1064 -2.11 38.01 -25.23
N VAL A 1065 -1.70 38.71 -24.17
CA VAL A 1065 -1.63 40.18 -24.14
C VAL A 1065 -0.40 40.68 -24.91
N PHE A 1066 0.67 39.90 -24.95
CA PHE A 1066 1.89 40.26 -25.67
C PHE A 1066 1.71 40.20 -27.20
N LYS A 1067 1.08 39.14 -27.74
CA LYS A 1067 0.95 38.97 -29.20
C LYS A 1067 0.33 40.18 -29.95
N PRO A 1068 -0.75 40.82 -29.47
CA PRO A 1068 -1.33 42.01 -30.11
C PRO A 1068 -0.39 43.22 -30.01
N SER A 1069 0.37 43.35 -28.92
CA SER A 1069 1.31 44.46 -28.72
C SER A 1069 2.43 44.51 -29.76
N VAL A 1070 2.70 43.38 -30.44
CA VAL A 1070 3.71 43.23 -31.50
C VAL A 1070 3.07 43.31 -32.91
N ASN A 1071 1.83 43.81 -33.05
CA ASN A 1071 1.09 43.93 -34.31
C ASN A 1071 0.95 42.61 -35.10
N SER A 1072 0.90 41.47 -34.41
CA SER A 1072 0.57 40.20 -35.06
C SER A 1072 -0.93 40.13 -35.39
N LYS A 1073 -1.29 39.61 -36.58
CA LYS A 1073 -2.70 39.39 -36.97
C LYS A 1073 -3.28 38.26 -36.12
N ILE A 1074 -3.98 38.58 -35.05
CA ILE A 1074 -4.63 37.59 -34.18
C ILE A 1074 -6.10 37.47 -34.58
N ALA A 1075 -6.57 36.25 -34.78
CA ALA A 1075 -7.98 35.98 -35.09
C ALA A 1075 -8.89 36.15 -33.86
N CYS A 1076 -8.34 35.90 -32.66
CA CYS A 1076 -9.03 36.10 -31.38
C CYS A 1076 -9.13 37.59 -31.03
N LYS A 1077 -10.36 38.12 -31.02
CA LYS A 1077 -10.71 39.50 -30.72
C LYS A 1077 -11.03 39.73 -29.23
N LYS A 1078 -11.55 38.72 -28.52
CA LYS A 1078 -11.91 38.84 -27.09
C LYS A 1078 -11.71 37.51 -26.35
N ILE A 1079 -11.21 37.60 -25.12
CA ILE A 1079 -10.94 36.46 -24.23
C ILE A 1079 -11.60 36.71 -22.88
N TYR A 1080 -12.41 35.76 -22.43
CA TYR A 1080 -13.00 35.76 -21.10
C TYR A 1080 -12.29 34.76 -20.22
N PHE A 1081 -11.58 35.21 -19.19
CA PHE A 1081 -10.92 34.32 -18.24
C PHE A 1081 -11.72 34.21 -16.95
N ILE A 1082 -12.29 33.03 -16.71
CA ILE A 1082 -13.08 32.69 -15.54
C ILE A 1082 -12.22 31.89 -14.57
N TRP A 1083 -11.77 32.52 -13.50
CA TRP A 1083 -11.03 31.84 -12.44
C TRP A 1083 -11.98 31.36 -11.35
N VAL A 1084 -12.10 30.04 -11.16
CA VAL A 1084 -12.91 29.43 -10.11
C VAL A 1084 -12.02 28.81 -9.04
N THR A 1085 -12.07 29.35 -7.83
CA THR A 1085 -11.31 28.80 -6.69
C THR A 1085 -12.15 28.74 -5.43
N ARG A 1086 -11.76 27.89 -4.49
CA ARG A 1086 -12.36 27.86 -3.15
C ARG A 1086 -11.86 29.06 -2.35
N THR A 1087 -10.54 29.21 -2.26
CA THR A 1087 -9.85 30.31 -1.57
C THR A 1087 -8.65 30.73 -2.41
N GLN A 1088 -8.21 31.99 -2.31
CA GLN A 1088 -6.98 32.43 -2.99
C GLN A 1088 -5.68 31.98 -2.28
N ARG A 1089 -5.79 31.28 -1.14
CA ARG A 1089 -4.64 30.75 -0.41
C ARG A 1089 -3.72 29.90 -1.32
N GLN A 1090 -2.42 30.18 -1.30
CA GLN A 1090 -1.37 29.58 -2.16
C GLN A 1090 -1.39 30.00 -3.64
N PHE A 1091 -2.33 30.88 -4.04
CA PHE A 1091 -2.49 31.42 -5.38
C PHE A 1091 -2.60 32.95 -5.35
N GLU A 1092 -2.11 33.59 -4.29
CA GLU A 1092 -2.10 35.04 -4.13
C GLU A 1092 -1.28 35.70 -5.23
N TRP A 1093 -0.13 35.10 -5.55
CA TRP A 1093 0.75 35.51 -6.65
C TRP A 1093 0.04 35.57 -8.01
N PHE A 1094 -1.03 34.79 -8.19
CA PHE A 1094 -1.77 34.78 -9.45
C PHE A 1094 -2.60 36.05 -9.62
N ALA A 1095 -3.04 36.69 -8.54
CA ALA A 1095 -3.67 38.00 -8.59
C ALA A 1095 -2.68 39.07 -9.08
N ASP A 1096 -1.40 38.98 -8.67
CA ASP A 1096 -0.36 39.87 -9.16
C ASP A 1096 -0.11 39.68 -10.67
N ILE A 1097 -0.17 38.43 -11.17
CA ILE A 1097 -0.08 38.16 -12.62
C ILE A 1097 -1.27 38.71 -13.38
N ILE A 1098 -2.50 38.59 -12.86
CA ILE A 1098 -3.68 39.17 -13.50
C ILE A 1098 -3.57 40.68 -13.57
N ARG A 1099 -3.04 41.33 -12.53
CA ARG A 1099 -2.80 42.78 -12.52
C ARG A 1099 -1.82 43.18 -13.62
N GLU A 1100 -0.70 42.48 -13.74
CA GLU A 1100 0.28 42.70 -14.83
C GLU A 1100 -0.34 42.50 -16.22
N VAL A 1101 -1.21 41.51 -16.37
CA VAL A 1101 -1.96 41.22 -17.60
C VAL A 1101 -2.93 42.36 -17.94
N GLU A 1102 -3.73 42.82 -16.98
CA GLU A 1102 -4.67 43.93 -17.20
C GLU A 1102 -3.94 45.22 -17.56
N GLU A 1103 -2.82 45.53 -16.90
CA GLU A 1103 -2.05 46.76 -17.15
C GLU A 1103 -1.40 46.79 -18.55
N ASN A 1104 -0.94 45.63 -19.02
CA ASN A 1104 -0.38 45.50 -20.36
C ASN A 1104 -1.44 45.37 -21.47
N ASP A 1105 -2.70 45.13 -21.11
CA ASP A 1105 -3.81 44.97 -22.05
C ASP A 1105 -4.32 46.33 -22.56
N LYS A 1106 -3.68 46.82 -23.62
CA LYS A 1106 -4.05 48.07 -24.30
C LYS A 1106 -5.25 47.94 -25.24
N CYS A 1107 -5.64 46.71 -25.59
CA CYS A 1107 -6.68 46.44 -26.59
C CYS A 1107 -7.99 45.95 -25.96
N ASP A 1108 -8.07 45.90 -24.63
CA ASP A 1108 -9.16 45.25 -23.89
C ASP A 1108 -9.44 43.84 -24.43
N LEU A 1109 -8.38 43.06 -24.65
CA LEU A 1109 -8.48 41.69 -25.17
C LEU A 1109 -8.99 40.72 -24.10
N VAL A 1110 -8.57 40.87 -22.85
CA VAL A 1110 -8.79 39.92 -21.76
C VAL A 1110 -9.71 40.51 -20.69
N SER A 1111 -10.88 39.89 -20.49
CA SER A 1111 -11.78 40.21 -19.37
C SER A 1111 -11.73 39.10 -18.33
N VAL A 1112 -11.32 39.42 -17.10
CA VAL A 1112 -11.16 38.44 -16.02
C VAL A 1112 -12.35 38.49 -15.05
N HIS A 1113 -12.83 37.31 -14.66
CA HIS A 1113 -13.87 37.13 -13.65
C HIS A 1113 -13.42 36.11 -12.60
N ILE A 1114 -13.36 36.53 -11.34
CA ILE A 1114 -12.88 35.69 -10.25
C ILE A 1114 -14.09 35.19 -9.45
N TYR A 1115 -14.24 33.88 -9.30
CA TYR A 1115 -15.33 33.26 -8.52
C TYR A 1115 -14.76 32.55 -7.29
N ILE A 1116 -15.03 33.12 -6.12
CA ILE A 1116 -14.72 32.52 -4.82
C ILE A 1116 -15.90 31.66 -4.35
N THR A 1117 -15.68 30.34 -4.33
CA THR A 1117 -16.70 29.32 -4.04
C THR A 1117 -16.72 28.85 -2.59
N GLN A 1118 -15.88 29.42 -1.71
CA GLN A 1118 -15.96 29.16 -0.28
C GLN A 1118 -17.32 29.58 0.28
N LEU A 1119 -17.81 28.82 1.25
CA LEU A 1119 -19.01 29.15 1.99
C LEU A 1119 -18.73 30.32 2.95
N ALA A 1120 -19.66 31.25 3.11
CA ALA A 1120 -19.49 32.43 3.97
C ALA A 1120 -19.14 32.05 5.41
N GLU A 1121 -19.68 30.94 5.92
CA GLU A 1121 -19.39 30.41 7.25
C GLU A 1121 -17.96 29.87 7.41
N LYS A 1122 -17.18 29.79 6.32
CA LYS A 1122 -15.80 29.24 6.27
C LYS A 1122 -14.82 30.22 5.62
N PHE A 1123 -15.14 31.50 5.51
CA PHE A 1123 -14.20 32.51 5.03
C PHE A 1123 -12.99 32.62 5.97
N ASP A 1124 -11.80 32.69 5.39
CA ASP A 1124 -10.62 33.18 6.08
C ASP A 1124 -10.62 34.72 6.09
N LEU A 1125 -9.71 35.33 6.85
CA LEU A 1125 -9.65 36.78 6.97
C LEU A 1125 -9.50 37.45 5.60
N ARG A 1126 -8.55 36.96 4.77
CA ARG A 1126 -8.33 37.45 3.42
C ARG A 1126 -9.59 37.39 2.54
N THR A 1127 -10.29 36.27 2.52
CA THR A 1127 -11.53 36.12 1.72
C THR A 1127 -12.61 37.08 2.20
N THR A 1128 -12.66 37.35 3.51
CA THR A 1128 -13.64 38.29 4.02
C THR A 1128 -13.27 39.73 3.70
N MET A 1129 -11.98 40.08 3.76
CA MET A 1129 -11.53 41.40 3.33
C MET A 1129 -11.79 41.61 1.83
N LEU A 1130 -11.54 40.59 1.00
CA LEU A 1130 -11.96 40.58 -0.41
C LEU A 1130 -13.46 40.83 -0.56
N TYR A 1131 -14.29 40.17 0.25
CA TYR A 1131 -15.75 40.34 0.20
C TYR A 1131 -16.19 41.77 0.56
N ILE A 1132 -15.58 42.33 1.61
CA ILE A 1132 -15.85 43.68 2.09
C ILE A 1132 -15.40 44.71 1.06
N CYS A 1133 -14.16 44.61 0.60
CA CYS A 1133 -13.58 45.56 -0.33
C CYS A 1133 -14.29 45.55 -1.70
N GLU A 1134 -14.82 44.41 -2.12
CA GLU A 1134 -15.49 44.30 -3.43
C GLU A 1134 -16.96 44.74 -3.41
N ARG A 1135 -17.68 44.56 -2.29
CA ARG A 1135 -19.13 44.85 -2.21
C ARG A 1135 -19.52 46.02 -1.32
N HIS A 1136 -18.72 46.34 -0.32
CA HIS A 1136 -19.08 47.28 0.74
C HIS A 1136 -18.19 48.53 0.75
N PHE A 1137 -17.19 48.59 -0.13
CA PHE A 1137 -16.25 49.69 -0.30
C PHE A 1137 -16.32 50.30 -1.69
N GLN A 1138 -15.97 51.59 -1.78
CA GLN A 1138 -15.84 52.29 -3.04
C GLN A 1138 -14.60 51.81 -3.81
N LYS A 1139 -14.73 51.66 -5.13
CA LYS A 1139 -13.61 51.39 -6.03
C LYS A 1139 -12.90 52.70 -6.34
N VAL A 1140 -11.56 52.69 -6.33
CA VAL A 1140 -10.75 53.83 -6.76
C VAL A 1140 -10.26 53.54 -8.17
N LEU A 1141 -10.57 54.40 -9.14
CA LEU A 1141 -10.26 54.20 -10.56
C LEU A 1141 -10.77 52.85 -11.11
N ASN A 1142 -11.98 52.43 -10.71
CA ASN A 1142 -12.57 51.12 -11.03
C ASN A 1142 -11.74 49.91 -10.57
N ARG A 1143 -10.72 50.10 -9.73
CA ARG A 1143 -9.92 49.03 -9.12
C ARG A 1143 -10.41 48.72 -7.71
N SER A 1144 -10.39 47.43 -7.37
CA SER A 1144 -10.65 46.97 -6.01
C SER A 1144 -9.53 47.41 -5.08
N LEU A 1145 -9.85 48.02 -3.94
CA LEU A 1145 -8.86 48.53 -2.98
C LEU A 1145 -7.91 47.45 -2.42
N PHE A 1146 -8.38 46.20 -2.37
CA PHE A 1146 -7.61 45.11 -1.76
C PHE A 1146 -6.71 44.36 -2.74
N THR A 1147 -7.10 44.25 -4.01
CA THR A 1147 -6.33 43.49 -5.02
C THR A 1147 -5.71 44.37 -6.09
N GLY A 1148 -6.19 45.60 -6.27
CA GLY A 1148 -5.80 46.47 -7.38
C GLY A 1148 -6.37 46.08 -8.74
N LEU A 1149 -7.24 45.06 -8.79
CA LEU A 1149 -7.77 44.55 -10.05
C LEU A 1149 -8.96 45.38 -10.50
N ARG A 1150 -9.06 45.65 -11.81
CA ARG A 1150 -10.30 46.15 -12.43
C ARG A 1150 -11.36 45.05 -12.50
N SER A 1151 -10.90 43.80 -12.59
CA SER A 1151 -11.74 42.62 -12.66
C SER A 1151 -12.59 42.39 -11.41
N ILE A 1152 -13.83 41.96 -11.62
CA ILE A 1152 -14.81 41.78 -10.56
C ILE A 1152 -14.62 40.41 -9.89
N THR A 1153 -14.63 40.42 -8.56
CA THR A 1153 -14.64 39.19 -7.75
C THR A 1153 -16.06 38.85 -7.27
N HIS A 1154 -16.55 37.70 -7.72
CA HIS A 1154 -17.86 37.17 -7.37
C HIS A 1154 -17.76 36.12 -6.26
N PHE A 1155 -18.79 36.05 -5.40
CA PHE A 1155 -18.85 35.10 -4.28
C PHE A 1155 -20.01 34.14 -4.47
N GLY A 1156 -19.68 32.87 -4.73
CA GLY A 1156 -20.62 31.82 -5.08
C GLY A 1156 -20.15 31.03 -6.30
N ARG A 1157 -21.00 30.12 -6.78
CA ARG A 1157 -20.69 29.33 -7.99
C ARG A 1157 -21.02 30.13 -9.25
N PRO A 1158 -20.16 30.07 -10.29
CA PRO A 1158 -20.48 30.68 -11.58
C PRO A 1158 -21.71 30.02 -12.21
N GLN A 1159 -22.57 30.85 -12.79
CA GLN A 1159 -23.72 30.39 -13.57
C GLN A 1159 -23.34 30.38 -15.05
N PHE A 1160 -22.70 29.30 -15.49
CA PHE A 1160 -22.15 29.19 -16.86
C PHE A 1160 -23.21 29.30 -17.96
N GLU A 1161 -24.41 28.75 -17.77
CA GLU A 1161 -25.48 28.78 -18.78
C GLU A 1161 -25.98 30.23 -19.05
N PRO A 1162 -26.43 31.00 -18.04
CA PRO A 1162 -26.75 32.42 -18.23
C PRO A 1162 -25.57 33.24 -18.76
N PHE A 1163 -24.34 32.96 -18.30
CA PHE A 1163 -23.14 33.63 -18.80
C PHE A 1163 -22.96 33.42 -20.31
N PHE A 1164 -23.08 32.18 -20.79
CA PHE A 1164 -22.96 31.86 -22.22
C PHE A 1164 -24.09 32.47 -23.05
N ILE A 1165 -25.33 32.50 -22.56
CA ILE A 1165 -26.45 33.18 -23.24
C ILE A 1165 -26.15 34.67 -23.40
N SER A 1166 -25.73 35.34 -22.31
CA SER A 1166 -25.36 36.76 -22.40
C SER A 1166 -24.17 37.02 -23.33
N LEU A 1167 -23.29 36.04 -23.52
CA LEU A 1167 -22.15 36.16 -24.42
C LEU A 1167 -22.59 36.19 -25.89
N GLN A 1168 -23.69 35.51 -26.24
CA GLN A 1168 -24.31 35.59 -27.57
C GLN A 1168 -24.93 36.97 -27.82
N GLU A 1169 -25.50 37.59 -26.78
CA GLU A 1169 -26.08 38.93 -26.87
C GLU A 1169 -25.01 40.01 -27.01
N VAL A 1170 -23.87 39.86 -26.33
CA VAL A 1170 -22.74 40.80 -26.39
C VAL A 1170 -21.99 40.70 -27.72
N HIS A 1171 -21.87 39.50 -28.30
CA HIS A 1171 -21.14 39.24 -29.55
C HIS A 1171 -22.07 38.62 -30.63
N PRO A 1172 -23.05 39.36 -31.16
CA PRO A 1172 -24.07 38.80 -32.06
C PRO A 1172 -23.50 38.36 -33.42
N GLU A 1173 -22.39 38.95 -33.87
CA GLU A 1173 -21.69 38.55 -35.10
C GLU A 1173 -20.90 37.23 -35.00
N VAL A 1174 -20.65 36.71 -33.80
CA VAL A 1174 -19.77 35.54 -33.59
C VAL A 1174 -20.54 34.24 -33.67
N ARG A 1175 -20.30 33.45 -34.73
CA ARG A 1175 -20.99 32.16 -34.94
C ARG A 1175 -20.42 30.99 -34.13
N LYS A 1176 -19.14 31.06 -33.74
CA LYS A 1176 -18.44 30.00 -33.01
C LYS A 1176 -17.60 30.58 -31.88
N ILE A 1177 -17.82 30.08 -30.67
CA ILE A 1177 -17.12 30.48 -29.45
C ILE A 1177 -16.38 29.26 -28.90
N GLY A 1178 -15.09 29.40 -28.60
CA GLY A 1178 -14.29 28.35 -27.98
C GLY A 1178 -14.37 28.42 -26.47
N VAL A 1179 -14.62 27.30 -25.77
CA VAL A 1179 -14.65 27.25 -24.31
C VAL A 1179 -13.65 26.21 -23.81
N PHE A 1180 -12.61 26.64 -23.12
CA PHE A 1180 -11.49 25.81 -22.68
C PHE A 1180 -11.52 25.70 -21.16
N SER A 1181 -11.66 24.50 -20.62
CA SER A 1181 -11.73 24.32 -19.16
C SER A 1181 -10.63 23.41 -18.64
N CYS A 1182 -9.83 23.92 -17.70
CA CYS A 1182 -8.81 23.16 -16.97
C CYS A 1182 -9.04 23.28 -15.46
N GLY A 1183 -9.31 22.15 -14.81
CA GLY A 1183 -9.65 22.13 -13.38
C GLY A 1183 -10.32 20.83 -12.94
N PRO A 1184 -11.01 20.82 -11.78
CA PRO A 1184 -11.62 19.61 -11.25
C PRO A 1184 -12.72 19.06 -12.17
N PRO A 1185 -12.85 17.72 -12.33
CA PRO A 1185 -13.79 17.11 -13.27
C PRO A 1185 -15.26 17.54 -13.11
N GLY A 1186 -15.71 17.77 -11.88
CA GLY A 1186 -17.07 18.27 -11.63
C GLY A 1186 -17.30 19.68 -12.17
N MET A 1187 -16.28 20.55 -12.16
CA MET A 1187 -16.39 21.91 -12.72
C MET A 1187 -16.40 21.87 -14.24
N THR A 1188 -15.43 21.16 -14.84
CA THR A 1188 -15.31 21.06 -16.31
C THR A 1188 -16.55 20.42 -16.93
N LYS A 1189 -17.14 19.41 -16.27
CA LYS A 1189 -18.43 18.82 -16.66
C LYS A 1189 -19.60 19.81 -16.57
N ASN A 1190 -19.63 20.71 -15.58
CA ASN A 1190 -20.66 21.74 -15.50
C ASN A 1190 -20.53 22.77 -16.64
N VAL A 1191 -19.30 23.12 -17.03
CA VAL A 1191 -19.01 23.96 -18.19
C VAL A 1191 -19.48 23.29 -19.48
N GLU A 1192 -19.10 22.02 -19.68
CA GLU A 1192 -19.51 21.22 -20.84
C GLU A 1192 -21.04 21.14 -20.94
N LYS A 1193 -21.70 20.82 -19.82
CA LYS A 1193 -23.17 20.72 -19.74
C LYS A 1193 -23.83 22.05 -20.10
N ALA A 1194 -23.30 23.17 -19.63
CA ALA A 1194 -23.82 24.49 -19.98
C ALA A 1194 -23.63 24.79 -21.48
N CYS A 1195 -22.48 24.45 -22.07
CA CYS A 1195 -22.26 24.57 -23.52
C CYS A 1195 -23.27 23.73 -24.31
N GLN A 1196 -23.50 22.48 -23.90
CA GLN A 1196 -24.47 21.57 -24.52
C GLN A 1196 -25.91 22.07 -24.40
N MET A 1197 -26.26 22.77 -23.31
CA MET A 1197 -27.58 23.35 -23.13
C MET A 1197 -27.79 24.55 -24.05
N VAL A 1198 -26.84 25.47 -24.12
CA VAL A 1198 -26.91 26.66 -24.99
C VAL A 1198 -26.83 26.28 -26.47
N ASN A 1199 -26.06 25.24 -26.83
CA ASN A 1199 -25.98 24.73 -28.20
C ASN A 1199 -27.30 24.12 -28.74
N LYS A 1200 -28.32 23.92 -27.89
CA LYS A 1200 -29.66 23.53 -28.36
C LYS A 1200 -30.40 24.70 -28.99
N GLU A 1201 -30.00 25.93 -28.70
CA GLU A 1201 -30.53 27.15 -29.27
C GLU A 1201 -29.68 27.54 -30.50
N ASN A 1202 -30.30 27.75 -31.67
CA ASN A 1202 -29.61 27.84 -32.96
C ASN A 1202 -28.90 29.19 -33.26
N GLN A 1203 -28.45 29.93 -32.25
CA GLN A 1203 -27.84 31.27 -32.45
C GLN A 1203 -26.33 31.22 -32.68
N ALA A 1204 -25.55 30.73 -31.71
CA ALA A 1204 -24.09 30.56 -31.83
C ALA A 1204 -23.63 29.23 -31.23
N HIS A 1205 -22.60 28.63 -31.82
CA HIS A 1205 -22.08 27.32 -31.40
C HIS A 1205 -20.90 27.45 -30.43
N PHE A 1206 -21.06 26.91 -29.22
CA PHE A 1206 -20.03 26.80 -28.19
C PHE A 1206 -19.28 25.47 -28.31
N SER A 1207 -18.02 25.52 -28.74
CA SER A 1207 -17.14 24.34 -28.79
C SER A 1207 -16.39 24.21 -27.47
N HIS A 1208 -16.76 23.22 -26.66
CA HIS A 1208 -16.10 22.94 -25.39
C HIS A 1208 -14.87 22.03 -25.56
N HIS A 1209 -13.78 22.38 -24.88
CA HIS A 1209 -12.51 21.67 -24.88
C HIS A 1209 -12.05 21.40 -23.44
N PHE A 1210 -11.65 20.15 -23.19
CA PHE A 1210 -11.07 19.72 -21.92
C PHE A 1210 -9.56 19.88 -21.95
N GLU A 1211 -9.06 20.91 -21.28
CA GLU A 1211 -7.62 21.17 -21.20
C GLU A 1211 -7.01 20.58 -19.92
N ASN A 1212 -5.83 19.97 -20.04
CA ASN A 1212 -5.08 19.42 -18.89
C ASN A 1212 -3.58 19.73 -19.03
N PHE A 1213 -3.26 21.03 -19.11
CA PHE A 1213 -1.90 21.57 -19.15
C PHE A 1213 -0.99 20.97 -18.08
#